data_AF-A0A7W7Y6Z1-F1
#
_entry.id   AF-A0A7W7Y6Z1-F1
#
_cell.length_a   1.000
_cell.length_b   1.000
_cell.length_c   1.000
_cell.angle_alpha   90.00
_cell.angle_beta   90.00
_cell.angle_gamma   90.00
#
_symmetry.space_group_name_H-M   'P 1'
#
loop_
_entity.id
_entity.type
_entity.pdbx_description
1 polymer ?
#
loop_
_entity_poly.entity_id
_entity_poly.type
_entity_poly.pdbx_seq_one_letter_code
_entity_poly.pdbx_strand_id
1 'polypeptide(L)'
;MIQSRYVISLFLLTTPLAAEVAKVHPAQAMGLLKTQCLGCHNADKKKGGLSLETRDLALKGGENGAAMVSGDADHSALIAALSDPGDAHMPPKKQLPEKQINLLKAWVNAGAPWDDAALKQFGELTPADKLAALPAGHTPAEAIAISTDGKRLAVGRGNAVIIHDLAAPGAPVVATLTGHKDVVQSLAWSADGTLLAAGGYRSLLVWNAADWKVKHTLAAPLEGRVTGLLFLPDNATLILADGAMSLKGVLHRWKLGEPKPAQTVEAHADNVLSLALSKDGKQIATGGADNLAKVWDAATLKETAKIEGHVGHIVAVGFNTDGKWLATGSADKDLKVWDIASKEMIMLLGDKSSPVNALLWSPDSTSLTYFNDNGSVHSVTELKEHDGVRLAFTSGKDKKVGSIEGVPNAAVLSPDGKNVYAATDAGEVYQIDEKQKIAKLAVPAAVAPPAPNPKALSFTQDILPVLSKAGCNLGSCHAKSSGQAGFKLSIFAFDPKGDYMELAKDSRGRRVFPAMPEDSLLLLKATVRVQHEGGQRFEPDSESAKTIAEWIRQGMPYETPGQPTLTGIEVQPAEKTYRKNEAGVLKVTARYSNGTSRDVTALTDYISSEKAIATVDEEGHMKTTTESGETVIVARYMGQVAISRVAVPADKLLPPERYAGLTVSNEIDKLVYTRLQKLGHLPSDTCTDAEFLRRSTLDAIGMLPTVEEARAFAASKDPKKHEQWVDALLQRPEWADHWAIKWGDLIRPNPSRVGVKPVYLLDQWLRQSFRENKPWDRLVRELLTAQGNTHHDGPVAIWRDKREPVDAATFVGQIFLGVRLECAKCHHHPTEKWDLTDYYQMAAFFTQMKRKGQGISAPISGEPEQMWFAPGNAGIEHPVTKATLKPRPPADKEIAIPETTDPRAALADWMTNPHNPYFAPAIVNRVWSSFMGRGIVDPVDDFRASNPPSNAALLDWLAQDFVKHGYDLKHLMRTIMLSQVYRLSSTPNETNVADVKNYSRSYRRRLPAETLLDAVCAVTEVRETFSGMPSDSLAKQTWNHKLESQFMDAFGRPNASSECPCERDAKPSVVQALHLMNSTKLQDMLVSAKGRAARLAKSDLKSAQIVEELYLASYSRLPTAEEAAIAGKAVDAGAANRQAAIEDVMWSLLNSAEFVFNH
;
A
#
# COMPACT_ATOMS: atom_id res chain seq x y z
N MET A 1 64.61 29.77 12.98
CA MET A 1 65.26 30.09 14.27
C MET A 1 64.60 31.37 14.77
N ILE A 2 63.98 31.48 15.95
CA ILE A 2 63.89 30.67 17.20
C ILE A 2 62.44 30.93 17.75
N GLN A 3 61.59 29.92 17.99
CA GLN A 3 61.32 29.26 19.30
C GLN A 3 61.22 30.21 20.52
N SER A 4 60.33 30.08 21.53
CA SER A 4 59.29 29.07 21.82
C SER A 4 58.35 29.60 22.93
N ARG A 5 57.08 29.16 22.93
CA ARG A 5 56.15 28.95 24.08
C ARG A 5 55.83 30.10 25.07
N TYR A 6 54.53 30.39 25.17
CA TYR A 6 53.89 30.95 26.38
C TYR A 6 52.87 29.96 26.98
N VAL A 7 52.57 30.22 28.27
CA VAL A 7 51.92 29.35 29.28
C VAL A 7 51.21 30.31 30.27
N ILE A 8 49.99 30.11 30.80
CA ILE A 8 48.98 29.02 30.67
C ILE A 8 47.57 29.65 30.78
N SER A 9 46.49 28.98 30.29
CA SER A 9 45.13 28.93 30.90
C SER A 9 44.07 28.37 29.94
N LEU A 10 43.59 27.14 30.17
CA LEU A 10 42.35 26.64 29.59
C LEU A 10 41.60 25.79 30.63
N PHE A 11 40.46 26.29 31.11
CA PHE A 11 39.55 25.51 31.97
C PHE A 11 38.72 24.57 31.07
N LEU A 12 39.04 23.28 31.11
CA LEU A 12 38.20 22.24 30.51
C LEU A 12 37.16 21.76 31.53
N LEU A 13 35.97 22.35 31.48
CA LEU A 13 34.77 21.77 32.09
C LEU A 13 34.24 20.68 31.17
N THR A 14 34.73 19.46 31.34
CA THR A 14 34.15 18.27 30.72
C THR A 14 32.87 17.86 31.46
N THR A 15 31.74 18.47 31.11
CA THR A 15 30.44 17.84 31.36
C THR A 15 30.33 16.61 30.45
N PRO A 16 30.05 15.40 30.98
CA PRO A 16 29.93 14.22 30.14
C PRO A 16 28.73 14.38 29.20
N LEU A 17 28.89 13.97 27.94
CA LEU A 17 27.76 13.59 27.10
C LEU A 17 27.10 12.38 27.79
N ALA A 18 26.06 12.65 28.59
CA ALA A 18 25.03 11.66 28.83
C ALA A 18 24.33 11.47 27.48
N ALA A 19 24.73 10.43 26.74
CA ALA A 19 23.94 9.95 25.63
C ALA A 19 22.53 9.65 26.18
N GLU A 20 21.49 10.11 25.48
CA GLU A 20 20.13 9.62 25.72
C GLU A 20 20.08 8.15 25.32
N VAL A 21 20.48 7.28 26.25
CA VAL A 21 20.19 5.86 26.19
C VAL A 21 18.68 5.76 26.21
N ALA A 22 18.09 5.39 25.07
CA ALA A 22 16.67 5.06 24.97
C ALA A 22 16.33 4.14 26.14
N LYS A 23 15.23 4.42 26.87
CA LYS A 23 14.85 3.66 28.06
C LYS A 23 14.54 2.20 27.70
N VAL A 24 15.55 1.34 27.74
CA VAL A 24 15.35 -0.08 27.48
C VAL A 24 14.68 -0.70 28.69
N HIS A 25 13.42 -1.10 28.53
CA HIS A 25 12.66 -1.72 29.59
C HIS A 25 13.16 -3.16 29.81
N PRO A 26 13.62 -3.52 31.03
CA PRO A 26 14.15 -4.85 31.35
C PRO A 26 13.27 -6.01 30.86
N ALA A 27 11.96 -5.89 31.04
CA ALA A 27 10.97 -6.88 30.64
C ALA A 27 11.04 -7.28 29.14
N GLN A 28 11.39 -6.34 28.24
CA GLN A 28 11.52 -6.63 26.80
C GLN A 28 12.69 -7.59 26.52
N ALA A 29 13.85 -7.33 27.15
CA ALA A 29 15.00 -8.21 27.05
C ALA A 29 14.75 -9.57 27.72
N MET A 30 14.08 -9.58 28.90
CA MET A 30 13.67 -10.82 29.57
C MET A 30 12.75 -11.67 28.69
N GLY A 31 11.83 -11.05 27.94
CA GLY A 31 10.96 -11.76 26.98
C GLY A 31 11.72 -12.40 25.82
N LEU A 32 12.72 -11.71 25.28
CA LEU A 32 13.61 -12.29 24.26
C LEU A 32 14.44 -13.44 24.83
N LEU A 33 15.07 -13.28 25.99
CA LEU A 33 15.83 -14.36 26.63
C LEU A 33 14.93 -15.57 26.93
N LYS A 34 13.71 -15.34 27.44
CA LYS A 34 12.74 -16.41 27.75
C LYS A 34 12.34 -17.20 26.51
N THR A 35 11.98 -16.50 25.43
CA THR A 35 11.42 -17.14 24.23
C THR A 35 12.48 -17.71 23.28
N GLN A 36 13.68 -17.12 23.22
CA GLN A 36 14.70 -17.48 22.22
C GLN A 36 15.90 -18.23 22.80
N CYS A 37 16.21 -18.06 24.09
CA CYS A 37 17.45 -18.58 24.69
C CYS A 37 17.18 -19.62 25.80
N LEU A 38 16.23 -19.38 26.70
CA LEU A 38 15.91 -20.24 27.83
C LEU A 38 15.29 -21.60 27.44
N GLY A 39 14.99 -21.85 26.17
CA GLY A 39 14.71 -23.21 25.66
C GLY A 39 15.93 -24.16 25.70
N CYS A 40 17.15 -23.61 25.73
CA CYS A 40 18.41 -24.36 25.74
C CYS A 40 19.43 -23.92 26.81
N HIS A 41 19.12 -22.87 27.59
CA HIS A 41 19.98 -22.25 28.59
C HIS A 41 19.25 -21.99 29.92
N ASN A 42 18.65 -23.06 30.48
CA ASN A 42 17.90 -23.06 31.74
C ASN A 42 18.56 -24.03 32.75
N ALA A 43 17.93 -24.28 33.91
CA ALA A 43 18.45 -25.20 34.92
C ALA A 43 18.63 -26.64 34.42
N ASP A 44 17.69 -27.13 33.61
CA ASP A 44 17.57 -28.52 33.15
C ASP A 44 18.34 -28.80 31.84
N LYS A 45 18.56 -27.77 31.02
CA LYS A 45 19.28 -27.80 29.75
C LYS A 45 20.27 -26.64 29.71
N LYS A 46 21.56 -26.96 29.83
CA LYS A 46 22.70 -26.02 29.86
C LYS A 46 23.66 -26.28 28.71
N LYS A 47 23.26 -25.95 27.48
CA LYS A 47 24.15 -26.10 26.31
C LYS A 47 25.36 -25.17 26.51
N GLY A 48 26.59 -25.71 26.44
CA GLY A 48 27.83 -24.95 26.72
C GLY A 48 27.95 -24.43 28.16
N GLY A 49 27.30 -25.06 29.14
CA GLY A 49 27.33 -24.67 30.56
C GLY A 49 26.57 -23.39 30.94
N LEU A 50 26.05 -22.65 29.96
CA LEU A 50 25.37 -21.36 30.16
C LEU A 50 23.93 -21.53 30.67
N SER A 51 23.55 -20.77 31.71
CA SER A 51 22.17 -20.55 32.15
C SER A 51 21.84 -19.06 32.17
N LEU A 52 20.63 -18.70 31.74
CA LEU A 52 20.13 -17.32 31.62
C LEU A 52 18.91 -17.07 32.53
N GLU A 53 18.76 -17.85 33.60
CA GLU A 53 17.62 -17.74 34.53
C GLU A 53 17.74 -16.58 35.53
N THR A 54 18.97 -16.12 35.80
CA THR A 54 19.24 -14.97 36.67
C THR A 54 20.37 -14.13 36.12
N ARG A 55 20.41 -12.86 36.51
CA ARG A 55 21.47 -11.91 36.11
C ARG A 55 22.87 -12.44 36.40
N ASP A 56 23.05 -13.01 37.59
CA ASP A 56 24.36 -13.48 38.05
C ASP A 56 24.84 -14.70 37.26
N LEU A 57 23.93 -15.60 36.84
CA LEU A 57 24.28 -16.73 35.98
C LEU A 57 24.62 -16.28 34.56
N ALA A 58 23.89 -15.30 34.01
CA ALA A 58 24.16 -14.75 32.69
C ALA A 58 25.50 -13.99 32.62
N LEU A 59 25.81 -13.19 33.65
CA LEU A 59 27.09 -12.48 33.78
C LEU A 59 28.26 -13.44 34.07
N LYS A 60 28.05 -14.49 34.88
CA LYS A 60 29.05 -15.53 35.11
C LYS A 60 29.35 -16.33 33.84
N GLY A 61 28.32 -16.56 33.02
CA GLY A 61 28.44 -17.21 31.73
C GLY A 61 28.62 -18.73 31.80
N GLY A 62 29.10 -19.29 30.69
CA GLY A 62 29.25 -20.73 30.47
C GLY A 62 30.71 -21.18 30.39
N GLU A 63 30.95 -22.29 29.69
CA GLU A 63 32.30 -22.88 29.50
C GLU A 63 33.26 -21.94 28.76
N ASN A 64 32.72 -21.02 27.94
CA ASN A 64 33.47 -20.01 27.18
C ASN A 64 33.61 -18.66 27.93
N GLY A 65 33.32 -18.62 29.24
CA GLY A 65 33.35 -17.40 30.05
C GLY A 65 32.04 -16.62 30.04
N ALA A 66 32.10 -15.36 30.49
CA ALA A 66 30.94 -14.47 30.65
C ALA A 66 30.16 -14.33 29.34
N ALA A 67 28.86 -14.66 29.36
CA ALA A 67 28.03 -14.54 28.16
C ALA A 67 27.77 -13.07 27.79
N MET A 68 27.90 -12.16 28.74
CA MET A 68 27.61 -10.74 28.56
C MET A 68 28.42 -9.88 29.53
N VAL A 69 28.84 -8.72 29.06
CA VAL A 69 29.59 -7.71 29.80
C VAL A 69 28.65 -6.54 30.07
N SER A 70 28.32 -6.33 31.35
CA SER A 70 27.39 -5.28 31.78
C SER A 70 27.92 -3.89 31.38
N GLY A 71 27.20 -3.19 30.50
CA GLY A 71 27.56 -1.86 29.99
C GLY A 71 28.34 -1.88 28.67
N ASP A 72 28.68 -3.05 28.13
CA ASP A 72 29.49 -3.20 26.91
C ASP A 72 28.96 -4.34 26.02
N ALA A 73 28.08 -3.99 25.09
CA ALA A 73 27.49 -4.93 24.15
C ALA A 73 28.48 -5.44 23.10
N ASP A 74 29.48 -4.65 22.72
CA ASP A 74 30.41 -5.01 21.64
C ASP A 74 31.42 -6.09 22.09
N HIS A 75 31.77 -6.11 23.37
CA HIS A 75 32.57 -7.19 23.99
C HIS A 75 31.73 -8.33 24.59
N SER A 76 30.41 -8.32 24.43
CA SER A 76 29.53 -9.37 24.96
C SER A 76 29.42 -10.58 24.02
N ALA A 77 29.85 -11.76 24.48
CA ALA A 77 29.84 -12.99 23.69
C ALA A 77 28.46 -13.36 23.12
N LEU A 78 27.38 -13.11 23.88
CA LEU A 78 25.98 -13.27 23.43
C LEU A 78 25.66 -12.39 22.22
N ILE A 79 26.12 -11.14 22.21
CA ILE A 79 25.87 -10.19 21.13
C ILE A 79 26.72 -10.54 19.89
N ALA A 80 27.96 -10.96 20.09
CA ALA A 80 28.83 -11.45 19.03
C ALA A 80 28.23 -12.69 18.34
N ALA A 81 27.81 -13.70 19.10
CA ALA A 81 27.14 -14.90 18.59
C ALA A 81 25.80 -14.58 17.88
N LEU A 82 25.06 -13.56 18.33
CA LEU A 82 23.86 -13.08 17.64
C LEU A 82 24.15 -12.21 16.41
N SER A 83 25.40 -11.81 16.18
CA SER A 83 25.81 -10.99 15.03
C SER A 83 26.54 -11.77 13.92
N ASP A 84 27.05 -12.97 14.23
CA ASP A 84 27.72 -13.86 13.27
C ASP A 84 26.75 -14.96 12.76
N PRO A 85 26.46 -15.06 11.45
CA PRO A 85 25.62 -16.12 10.88
C PRO A 85 26.33 -17.51 10.79
N GLY A 86 27.57 -17.64 11.27
CA GLY A 86 28.40 -18.84 11.09
C GLY A 86 28.11 -20.03 12.01
N ASP A 87 27.46 -19.86 13.17
CA ASP A 87 27.21 -20.98 14.10
C ASP A 87 25.88 -21.69 13.81
N ALA A 88 25.96 -22.86 13.17
CA ALA A 88 24.83 -23.75 12.88
C ALA A 88 24.14 -24.34 14.15
N HIS A 89 24.57 -23.97 15.35
CA HIS A 89 24.01 -24.40 16.64
C HIS A 89 23.41 -23.26 17.49
N MET A 90 23.50 -21.99 17.06
CA MET A 90 22.95 -20.84 17.77
C MET A 90 22.63 -19.66 16.82
N PRO A 91 21.39 -19.13 16.79
CA PRO A 91 20.14 -19.70 17.30
C PRO A 91 19.69 -20.91 16.44
N PRO A 92 19.04 -21.95 17.01
CA PRO A 92 18.87 -23.23 16.32
C PRO A 92 18.06 -23.24 15.02
N LYS A 93 17.23 -22.21 14.76
CA LYS A 93 16.51 -21.97 13.47
C LYS A 93 16.21 -20.47 13.29
N LYS A 94 16.70 -19.87 12.20
CA LYS A 94 16.64 -18.43 11.84
C LYS A 94 17.36 -17.50 12.84
N GLN A 95 18.21 -16.60 12.33
CA GLN A 95 18.81 -15.51 13.13
C GLN A 95 17.71 -14.61 13.72
N LEU A 96 17.97 -14.03 14.90
CA LEU A 96 17.09 -12.98 15.43
C LEU A 96 17.05 -11.77 14.47
N PRO A 97 15.89 -11.12 14.25
CA PRO A 97 15.82 -9.89 13.49
C PRO A 97 16.71 -8.79 14.09
N GLU A 98 17.28 -7.95 13.22
CA GLU A 98 18.20 -6.87 13.61
C GLU A 98 17.62 -5.96 14.71
N LYS A 99 16.32 -5.65 14.68
CA LYS A 99 15.64 -4.88 15.73
C LYS A 99 15.73 -5.54 17.12
N GLN A 100 15.67 -6.88 17.20
CA GLN A 100 15.80 -7.63 18.46
C GLN A 100 17.25 -7.71 18.93
N ILE A 101 18.21 -7.86 18.00
CA ILE A 101 19.65 -7.80 18.31
C ILE A 101 20.00 -6.41 18.86
N ASN A 102 19.53 -5.34 18.21
CA ASN A 102 19.77 -3.96 18.65
C ASN A 102 19.10 -3.64 19.99
N LEU A 103 17.94 -4.23 20.29
CA LEU A 103 17.32 -4.18 21.62
C LEU A 103 18.19 -4.86 22.68
N LEU A 104 18.71 -6.06 22.41
CA LEU A 104 19.63 -6.76 23.33
C LEU A 104 20.95 -5.98 23.50
N LYS A 105 21.50 -5.39 22.44
CA LYS A 105 22.67 -4.49 22.51
C LYS A 105 22.40 -3.30 23.42
N ALA A 106 21.28 -2.60 23.22
CA ALA A 106 20.91 -1.45 24.03
C ALA A 106 20.66 -1.83 25.50
N TRP A 107 20.05 -2.99 25.76
CA TRP A 107 19.86 -3.53 27.11
C TRP A 107 21.18 -3.85 27.82
N VAL A 108 22.12 -4.50 27.12
CA VAL A 108 23.46 -4.79 27.67
C VAL A 108 24.21 -3.48 27.95
N ASN A 109 24.20 -2.52 27.02
CA ASN A 109 24.79 -1.18 27.19
C ASN A 109 24.16 -0.39 28.35
N ALA A 110 22.87 -0.61 28.64
CA ALA A 110 22.19 -0.04 29.82
C ALA A 110 22.60 -0.71 31.15
N GLY A 111 23.61 -1.59 31.16
CA GLY A 111 24.08 -2.31 32.35
C GLY A 111 23.33 -3.62 32.62
N ALA A 112 22.59 -4.14 31.63
CA ALA A 112 21.75 -5.32 31.75
C ALA A 112 20.85 -5.30 33.02
N PRO A 113 19.97 -4.29 33.16
CA PRO A 113 19.01 -4.26 34.24
C PRO A 113 18.07 -5.47 34.10
N TRP A 114 17.93 -6.25 35.17
CA TRP A 114 17.27 -7.54 35.16
C TRP A 114 15.93 -7.46 35.86
N ASP A 115 14.93 -8.16 35.33
CA ASP A 115 13.57 -8.18 35.87
C ASP A 115 13.12 -9.62 36.06
N ASP A 116 13.43 -10.16 37.25
CA ASP A 116 13.05 -11.50 37.66
C ASP A 116 11.53 -11.69 37.74
N ALA A 117 10.75 -10.62 37.90
CA ALA A 117 9.29 -10.70 37.92
C ALA A 117 8.76 -10.91 36.50
N ALA A 118 9.21 -10.10 35.54
CA ALA A 118 8.90 -10.31 34.13
C ALA A 118 9.33 -11.70 33.65
N LEU A 119 10.58 -12.11 33.89
CA LEU A 119 11.14 -13.40 33.46
C LEU A 119 10.38 -14.63 34.00
N LYS A 120 9.72 -14.48 35.17
CA LYS A 120 8.85 -15.50 35.77
C LYS A 120 7.40 -15.41 35.23
N GLN A 121 6.85 -14.21 35.06
CA GLN A 121 5.49 -14.00 34.54
C GLN A 121 5.31 -14.39 33.06
N PHE A 122 6.37 -14.44 32.25
CA PHE A 122 6.29 -14.98 30.89
C PHE A 122 5.90 -16.48 30.89
N GLY A 123 4.63 -16.75 30.60
CA GLY A 123 4.06 -18.09 30.46
C GLY A 123 3.33 -18.63 31.70
N GLU A 124 3.29 -17.88 32.81
CA GLU A 124 2.43 -18.27 33.94
C GLU A 124 0.96 -18.02 33.60
N LEU A 125 0.18 -19.10 33.58
CA LEU A 125 -1.26 -19.06 33.32
C LEU A 125 -2.01 -18.47 34.52
N THR A 126 -2.82 -17.44 34.28
CA THR A 126 -3.68 -16.84 35.30
C THR A 126 -4.44 -17.91 36.10
N PRO A 127 -4.36 -17.91 37.45
CA PRO A 127 -5.11 -18.82 38.30
C PRO A 127 -6.62 -18.73 38.04
N ALA A 128 -7.29 -19.86 37.86
CA ALA A 128 -8.70 -19.91 37.45
C ALA A 128 -9.67 -19.30 38.49
N ASP A 129 -9.23 -19.16 39.74
CA ASP A 129 -9.93 -18.45 40.80
C ASP A 129 -9.95 -16.92 40.58
N LYS A 130 -8.98 -16.35 39.85
CA LYS A 130 -8.85 -14.91 39.59
C LYS A 130 -9.58 -14.37 38.37
N LEU A 131 -10.23 -15.23 37.57
CA LEU A 131 -11.01 -14.79 36.40
C LEU A 131 -12.11 -13.78 36.79
N ALA A 132 -12.24 -12.73 35.98
CA ALA A 132 -13.31 -11.75 36.09
C ALA A 132 -14.66 -12.36 35.63
N ALA A 133 -15.76 -11.69 35.98
CA ALA A 133 -17.06 -12.02 35.43
C ALA A 133 -17.12 -11.66 33.94
N LEU A 134 -17.84 -12.45 33.14
CA LEU A 134 -18.07 -12.15 31.72
C LEU A 134 -18.83 -10.81 31.57
N PRO A 135 -18.55 -10.02 30.50
CA PRO A 135 -19.26 -8.78 30.24
C PRO A 135 -20.77 -8.99 30.13
N ALA A 136 -21.56 -8.05 30.65
CA ALA A 136 -23.01 -8.12 30.58
C ALA A 136 -23.49 -8.09 29.12
N GLY A 137 -24.29 -9.09 28.72
CA GLY A 137 -24.72 -9.30 27.33
C GLY A 137 -23.75 -10.16 26.49
N HIS A 138 -22.53 -10.45 26.96
CA HIS A 138 -21.62 -11.38 26.27
C HIS A 138 -21.96 -12.84 26.63
N THR A 139 -22.98 -13.38 25.97
CA THR A 139 -23.47 -14.75 26.19
C THR A 139 -23.44 -15.61 24.92
N PRO A 140 -22.29 -15.79 24.24
CA PRO A 140 -22.20 -16.60 23.02
C PRO A 140 -22.58 -18.05 23.28
N ALA A 141 -23.19 -18.71 22.29
CA ALA A 141 -23.50 -20.13 22.34
C ALA A 141 -22.40 -20.92 21.60
N GLU A 142 -21.36 -21.31 22.33
CA GLU A 142 -20.12 -21.90 21.76
C GLU A 142 -20.15 -23.42 21.63
N ALA A 143 -21.09 -24.10 22.32
CA ALA A 143 -21.18 -25.55 22.33
C ALA A 143 -22.63 -26.02 22.35
N ILE A 144 -22.91 -27.14 21.67
CA ILE A 144 -24.24 -27.76 21.62
C ILE A 144 -24.12 -29.29 21.59
N ALA A 145 -24.97 -29.99 22.34
CA ALA A 145 -24.98 -31.46 22.37
C ALA A 145 -26.41 -31.99 22.64
N ILE A 146 -26.86 -32.96 21.86
CA ILE A 146 -28.16 -33.62 22.03
C ILE A 146 -28.01 -34.95 22.79
N SER A 147 -28.99 -35.29 23.63
CA SER A 147 -29.04 -36.58 24.32
C SER A 147 -29.22 -37.73 23.34
N THR A 148 -28.75 -38.93 23.71
CA THR A 148 -28.80 -40.11 22.83
C THR A 148 -30.22 -40.61 22.55
N ASP A 149 -31.19 -40.28 23.40
CA ASP A 149 -32.62 -40.52 23.16
C ASP A 149 -33.30 -39.43 22.30
N GLY A 150 -32.57 -38.39 21.91
CA GLY A 150 -33.04 -37.27 21.09
C GLY A 150 -33.96 -36.27 21.80
N LYS A 151 -34.23 -36.43 23.11
CA LYS A 151 -35.24 -35.63 23.82
C LYS A 151 -34.70 -34.39 24.51
N ARG A 152 -33.39 -34.25 24.71
CA ARG A 152 -32.81 -33.10 25.43
C ARG A 152 -31.69 -32.47 24.64
N LEU A 153 -31.69 -31.15 24.56
CA LEU A 153 -30.64 -30.36 23.92
C LEU A 153 -29.91 -29.54 24.99
N ALA A 154 -28.60 -29.75 25.13
CA ALA A 154 -27.74 -28.95 25.99
C ALA A 154 -27.02 -27.89 25.14
N VAL A 155 -27.03 -26.64 25.61
CA VAL A 155 -26.45 -25.47 24.93
C VAL A 155 -25.55 -24.72 25.91
N GLY A 156 -24.26 -24.61 25.61
CA GLY A 156 -23.29 -23.85 26.40
C GLY A 156 -23.37 -22.38 26.02
N ARG A 157 -24.07 -21.58 26.84
CA ARG A 157 -24.40 -20.17 26.55
C ARG A 157 -23.76 -19.26 27.59
N GLY A 158 -22.74 -18.51 27.20
CA GLY A 158 -21.84 -17.86 28.14
C GLY A 158 -21.23 -18.89 29.10
N ASN A 159 -21.22 -18.60 30.40
CA ASN A 159 -20.67 -19.48 31.45
C ASN A 159 -21.68 -20.48 32.05
N ALA A 160 -22.83 -20.69 31.39
CA ALA A 160 -23.89 -21.60 31.84
C ALA A 160 -24.28 -22.61 30.76
N VAL A 161 -24.90 -23.73 31.16
CA VAL A 161 -25.45 -24.73 30.24
C VAL A 161 -26.98 -24.71 30.34
N ILE A 162 -27.65 -24.40 29.24
CA ILE A 162 -29.10 -24.38 29.12
C ILE A 162 -29.57 -25.73 28.60
N ILE A 163 -30.54 -26.36 29.27
CA ILE A 163 -31.13 -27.62 28.83
C ILE A 163 -32.55 -27.37 28.32
N HIS A 164 -32.81 -27.74 27.06
CA HIS A 164 -34.14 -27.71 26.45
C HIS A 164 -34.73 -29.13 26.39
N ASP A 165 -36.05 -29.24 26.57
CA ASP A 165 -36.81 -30.47 26.32
C ASP A 165 -37.41 -30.46 24.90
N LEU A 166 -36.81 -31.24 23.99
CA LEU A 166 -37.23 -31.37 22.60
C LEU A 166 -38.49 -32.23 22.43
N ALA A 167 -38.93 -32.97 23.45
CA ALA A 167 -40.19 -33.72 23.40
C ALA A 167 -41.41 -32.81 23.62
N ALA A 168 -41.21 -31.63 24.22
CA ALA A 168 -42.25 -30.64 24.44
C ALA A 168 -42.34 -29.61 23.28
N PRO A 169 -43.55 -29.22 22.82
CA PRO A 169 -43.70 -28.20 21.78
C PRO A 169 -43.00 -26.88 22.14
N GLY A 170 -42.20 -26.35 21.20
CA GLY A 170 -41.45 -25.11 21.38
C GLY A 170 -40.11 -25.25 22.11
N ALA A 171 -39.69 -26.47 22.45
CA ALA A 171 -38.40 -26.77 23.09
C ALA A 171 -38.11 -25.92 24.36
N PRO A 172 -39.00 -25.92 25.38
CA PRO A 172 -38.85 -25.12 26.58
C PRO A 172 -37.59 -25.47 27.37
N VAL A 173 -37.03 -24.47 28.05
CA VAL A 173 -35.90 -24.64 28.97
C VAL A 173 -36.36 -25.35 30.23
N VAL A 174 -35.74 -26.48 30.56
CA VAL A 174 -36.04 -27.31 31.75
C VAL A 174 -34.96 -27.24 32.83
N ALA A 175 -33.74 -26.79 32.52
CA ALA A 175 -32.69 -26.54 33.50
C ALA A 175 -31.69 -25.47 33.01
N THR A 176 -31.02 -24.82 33.96
CA THR A 176 -29.86 -23.95 33.73
C THR A 176 -28.77 -24.34 34.71
N LEU A 177 -27.69 -24.92 34.20
CA LEU A 177 -26.56 -25.42 34.99
C LEU A 177 -25.50 -24.33 35.07
N THR A 178 -25.03 -24.03 36.28
CA THR A 178 -24.03 -23.01 36.55
C THR A 178 -22.80 -23.61 37.24
N GLY A 179 -21.67 -22.91 37.18
CA GLY A 179 -20.42 -23.32 37.85
C GLY A 179 -19.14 -22.92 37.13
N HIS A 180 -19.20 -22.71 35.81
CA HIS A 180 -18.06 -22.15 35.05
C HIS A 180 -17.97 -20.63 35.24
N LYS A 181 -16.74 -20.09 35.09
CA LYS A 181 -16.45 -18.65 35.13
C LYS A 181 -16.22 -18.04 33.73
N ASP A 182 -15.61 -18.81 32.84
CA ASP A 182 -15.44 -18.48 31.42
C ASP A 182 -16.55 -19.16 30.59
N VAL A 183 -16.60 -18.84 29.30
CA VAL A 183 -17.53 -19.41 28.32
C VAL A 183 -17.39 -20.95 28.24
N VAL A 184 -18.51 -21.65 28.19
CA VAL A 184 -18.57 -23.11 28.00
C VAL A 184 -18.24 -23.45 26.55
N GLN A 185 -17.09 -24.08 26.33
CA GLN A 185 -16.48 -24.31 25.02
C GLN A 185 -16.69 -25.73 24.48
N SER A 186 -17.17 -26.67 25.30
CA SER A 186 -17.46 -28.02 24.83
C SER A 186 -18.55 -28.69 25.69
N LEU A 187 -19.32 -29.57 25.08
CA LEU A 187 -20.40 -30.35 25.70
C LEU A 187 -20.40 -31.78 25.17
N ALA A 188 -20.63 -32.75 26.04
CA ALA A 188 -20.83 -34.14 25.65
C ALA A 188 -21.81 -34.86 26.58
N TRP A 189 -22.67 -35.70 25.99
CA TRP A 189 -23.52 -36.65 26.72
C TRP A 189 -22.84 -38.02 26.80
N SER A 190 -23.06 -38.77 27.88
CA SER A 190 -22.75 -40.20 27.92
C SER A 190 -23.64 -40.98 26.94
N ALA A 191 -23.21 -42.15 26.47
CA ALA A 191 -23.97 -42.95 25.51
C ALA A 191 -25.32 -43.43 26.10
N ASP A 192 -25.40 -43.61 27.41
CA ASP A 192 -26.65 -43.90 28.14
C ASP A 192 -27.51 -42.67 28.47
N GLY A 193 -27.05 -41.45 28.15
CA GLY A 193 -27.76 -40.19 28.43
C GLY A 193 -27.85 -39.82 29.92
N THR A 194 -27.22 -40.56 30.84
CA THR A 194 -27.30 -40.32 32.29
C THR A 194 -26.38 -39.21 32.79
N LEU A 195 -25.33 -38.88 32.04
CA LEU A 195 -24.35 -37.85 32.37
C LEU A 195 -24.24 -36.81 31.26
N LEU A 196 -24.08 -35.55 31.66
CA LEU A 196 -23.70 -34.43 30.80
C LEU A 196 -22.40 -33.84 31.32
N ALA A 197 -21.40 -33.69 30.46
CA ALA A 197 -20.13 -33.04 30.78
C ALA A 197 -19.98 -31.73 29.99
N ALA A 198 -19.44 -30.69 30.63
CA ALA A 198 -19.12 -29.41 30.00
C ALA A 198 -17.69 -28.96 30.31
N GLY A 199 -17.00 -28.47 29.29
CA GLY A 199 -15.66 -27.91 29.38
C GLY A 199 -15.67 -26.37 29.37
N GLY A 200 -14.90 -25.76 30.28
CA GLY A 200 -14.62 -24.33 30.32
C GLY A 200 -13.12 -24.06 30.42
N TYR A 201 -12.72 -22.89 30.92
CA TYR A 201 -11.31 -22.60 31.21
C TYR A 201 -10.82 -23.43 32.40
N ARG A 202 -9.81 -24.28 32.16
CA ARG A 202 -9.09 -25.11 33.14
C ARG A 202 -10.00 -25.90 34.10
N SER A 203 -11.21 -26.23 33.63
CA SER A 203 -12.26 -26.84 34.43
C SER A 203 -13.23 -27.61 33.54
N LEU A 204 -13.64 -28.78 34.04
CA LEU A 204 -14.69 -29.60 33.47
C LEU A 204 -15.64 -30.02 34.59
N LEU A 205 -16.94 -29.84 34.35
CA LEU A 205 -18.01 -30.22 35.26
C LEU A 205 -18.82 -31.34 34.63
N VAL A 206 -19.18 -32.36 35.42
CA VAL A 206 -20.06 -33.46 35.02
C VAL A 206 -21.28 -33.48 35.91
N TRP A 207 -22.47 -33.35 35.35
CA TRP A 207 -23.74 -33.43 36.06
C TRP A 207 -24.44 -34.77 35.83
N ASN A 208 -25.23 -35.18 36.82
CA ASN A 208 -26.21 -36.25 36.67
C ASN A 208 -27.48 -35.69 35.99
N ALA A 209 -27.91 -36.29 34.87
CA ALA A 209 -29.07 -35.84 34.11
C ALA A 209 -30.43 -36.09 34.81
N ALA A 210 -30.45 -36.84 35.92
CA ALA A 210 -31.67 -37.09 36.69
C ALA A 210 -32.01 -35.98 37.69
N ASP A 211 -31.01 -35.36 38.34
CA ASP A 211 -31.19 -34.35 39.39
C ASP A 211 -30.36 -33.07 39.20
N TRP A 212 -29.61 -32.98 38.11
CA TRP A 212 -28.75 -31.85 37.73
C TRP A 212 -27.70 -31.43 38.77
N LYS A 213 -27.30 -32.34 39.66
CA LYS A 213 -26.19 -32.09 40.58
C LYS A 213 -24.85 -32.42 39.95
N VAL A 214 -23.82 -31.63 40.28
CA VAL A 214 -22.43 -31.91 39.90
C VAL A 214 -21.99 -33.21 40.58
N LYS A 215 -21.66 -34.21 39.77
CA LYS A 215 -21.15 -35.52 40.17
C LYS A 215 -19.63 -35.53 40.22
N HIS A 216 -18.97 -34.84 39.29
CA HIS A 216 -17.51 -34.72 39.22
C HIS A 216 -17.07 -33.32 38.78
N THR A 217 -15.94 -32.87 39.31
CA THR A 217 -15.22 -31.66 38.91
C THR A 217 -13.77 -32.05 38.60
N LEU A 218 -13.32 -31.82 37.38
CA LEU A 218 -11.96 -32.12 36.92
C LEU A 218 -11.26 -30.80 36.56
N ALA A 219 -10.01 -30.61 37.01
CA ALA A 219 -9.31 -29.31 36.85
C ALA A 219 -7.80 -29.43 36.58
N ALA A 220 -7.07 -30.34 37.24
CA ALA A 220 -5.63 -30.51 37.03
C ALA A 220 -5.35 -31.77 36.19
N PRO A 221 -4.56 -31.71 35.10
CA PRO A 221 -3.53 -30.71 34.80
C PRO A 221 -3.92 -29.69 33.70
N LEU A 222 -5.18 -29.27 33.61
CA LEU A 222 -5.65 -28.44 32.50
C LEU A 222 -4.95 -27.06 32.46
N GLU A 223 -4.49 -26.68 31.27
CA GLU A 223 -3.73 -25.47 30.98
C GLU A 223 -4.58 -24.39 30.29
N GLY A 224 -5.62 -24.77 29.54
CA GLY A 224 -6.39 -23.84 28.71
C GLY A 224 -7.91 -23.98 28.75
N ARG A 225 -8.57 -23.49 27.71
CA ARG A 225 -9.99 -23.77 27.43
C ARG A 225 -10.13 -25.22 26.97
N VAL A 226 -11.08 -25.95 27.52
CA VAL A 226 -11.43 -27.30 27.03
C VAL A 226 -12.31 -27.15 25.78
N THR A 227 -11.69 -27.16 24.61
CA THR A 227 -12.30 -26.85 23.30
C THR A 227 -13.04 -28.03 22.66
N GLY A 228 -12.68 -29.26 23.04
CA GLY A 228 -13.30 -30.49 22.56
C GLY A 228 -13.50 -31.48 23.71
N LEU A 229 -14.62 -32.22 23.67
CA LEU A 229 -15.02 -33.14 24.73
C LEU A 229 -15.88 -34.28 24.16
N LEU A 230 -15.59 -35.52 24.56
CA LEU A 230 -16.31 -36.73 24.14
C LEU A 230 -16.36 -37.75 25.28
N PHE A 231 -17.45 -38.52 25.38
CA PHE A 231 -17.48 -39.77 26.14
C PHE A 231 -17.07 -40.94 25.25
N LEU A 232 -16.32 -41.90 25.79
CA LEU A 232 -16.17 -43.22 25.18
C LEU A 232 -17.42 -44.09 25.47
N PRO A 233 -17.67 -45.16 24.69
CA PRO A 233 -18.85 -46.03 24.87
C PRO A 233 -18.95 -46.75 26.22
N ASP A 234 -17.94 -46.66 27.09
CA ASP A 234 -17.94 -47.22 28.44
C ASP A 234 -18.67 -46.34 29.49
N ASN A 235 -19.10 -45.13 29.11
CA ASN A 235 -19.73 -44.11 29.96
C ASN A 235 -18.93 -43.69 31.21
N ALA A 236 -17.67 -44.13 31.32
CA ALA A 236 -16.79 -43.92 32.45
C ALA A 236 -15.49 -43.19 32.06
N THR A 237 -15.14 -43.16 30.77
CA THR A 237 -13.95 -42.50 30.25
C THR A 237 -14.32 -41.33 29.34
N LEU A 238 -13.72 -40.17 29.60
CA LEU A 238 -13.75 -38.99 28.76
C LEU A 238 -12.48 -38.88 27.93
N ILE A 239 -12.63 -38.37 26.71
CA ILE A 239 -11.55 -37.72 25.96
C ILE A 239 -11.84 -36.23 25.96
N LEU A 240 -10.86 -35.43 26.32
CA LEU A 240 -10.96 -33.98 26.25
C LEU A 240 -9.71 -33.38 25.60
N ALA A 241 -9.89 -32.24 24.95
CA ALA A 241 -8.83 -31.47 24.31
C ALA A 241 -8.73 -30.09 24.96
N ASP A 242 -7.51 -29.71 25.36
CA ASP A 242 -7.20 -28.38 25.90
C ASP A 242 -5.78 -27.92 25.47
N GLY A 243 -5.23 -26.90 26.12
CA GLY A 243 -3.84 -26.50 25.96
C GLY A 243 -3.63 -24.99 26.09
N ALA A 244 -2.43 -24.57 26.49
CA ALA A 244 -2.07 -23.16 26.53
C ALA A 244 -2.17 -22.52 25.13
N MET A 245 -2.86 -21.37 25.04
CA MET A 245 -3.23 -20.72 23.78
C MET A 245 -1.98 -20.40 22.93
N SER A 246 -1.99 -20.79 21.64
CA SER A 246 -0.86 -20.56 20.71
C SER A 246 0.45 -21.29 21.07
N LEU A 247 0.44 -22.29 21.96
CA LEU A 247 1.65 -23.05 22.34
C LEU A 247 1.58 -24.54 22.03
N LYS A 248 0.46 -25.21 22.34
CA LYS A 248 0.25 -26.65 22.08
C LYS A 248 -1.23 -27.01 22.23
N GLY A 249 -1.65 -28.05 21.53
CA GLY A 249 -2.94 -28.73 21.71
C GLY A 249 -2.73 -30.10 22.34
N VAL A 250 -3.37 -30.37 23.46
CA VAL A 250 -3.17 -31.58 24.27
C VAL A 250 -4.45 -32.41 24.29
N LEU A 251 -4.31 -33.74 24.15
CA LEU A 251 -5.38 -34.70 24.38
C LEU A 251 -5.19 -35.40 25.72
N HIS A 252 -6.25 -35.44 26.52
CA HIS A 252 -6.31 -36.15 27.78
C HIS A 252 -7.37 -37.26 27.71
N ARG A 253 -7.00 -38.48 28.12
CA ARG A 253 -7.92 -39.59 28.37
C ARG A 253 -8.11 -39.74 29.87
N TRP A 254 -9.32 -39.50 30.36
CA TRP A 254 -9.60 -39.34 31.79
C TRP A 254 -10.77 -40.23 32.22
N LYS A 255 -10.54 -41.10 33.22
CA LYS A 255 -11.58 -41.93 33.82
C LYS A 255 -12.28 -41.17 34.96
N LEU A 256 -13.61 -41.12 34.95
CA LEU A 256 -14.40 -40.43 35.97
C LEU A 256 -14.11 -40.97 37.37
N GLY A 257 -13.96 -40.06 38.34
CA GLY A 257 -13.56 -40.36 39.72
C GLY A 257 -12.05 -40.28 39.99
N GLU A 258 -11.20 -40.36 38.96
CA GLU A 258 -9.75 -40.20 39.14
C GLU A 258 -9.35 -38.72 39.22
N PRO A 259 -8.38 -38.33 40.07
CA PRO A 259 -7.97 -36.93 40.25
C PRO A 259 -7.07 -36.39 39.12
N LYS A 260 -6.64 -37.24 38.19
CA LYS A 260 -5.76 -36.92 37.06
C LYS A 260 -6.08 -37.82 35.86
N PRO A 261 -5.78 -37.40 34.62
CA PRO A 261 -6.00 -38.24 33.45
C PRO A 261 -5.13 -39.50 33.48
N ALA A 262 -5.66 -40.59 32.92
CA ALA A 262 -4.96 -41.86 32.78
C ALA A 262 -3.87 -41.81 31.70
N GLN A 263 -4.05 -40.95 30.70
CA GLN A 263 -3.08 -40.70 29.63
C GLN A 263 -3.18 -39.25 29.14
N THR A 264 -2.05 -38.67 28.75
CA THR A 264 -1.92 -37.33 28.18
C THR A 264 -0.97 -37.38 27.00
N VAL A 265 -1.33 -36.75 25.88
CA VAL A 265 -0.53 -36.72 24.64
C VAL A 265 -0.57 -35.32 24.05
N GLU A 266 0.59 -34.77 23.68
CA GLU A 266 0.67 -33.55 22.87
C GLU A 266 0.25 -33.90 21.44
N ALA A 267 -0.90 -33.37 21.02
CA ALA A 267 -1.58 -33.77 19.80
C ALA A 267 -1.25 -32.85 18.62
N HIS A 268 -1.17 -31.54 18.87
CA HIS A 268 -1.00 -30.49 17.87
C HIS A 268 -0.04 -29.40 18.36
N ALA A 269 0.61 -28.71 17.42
CA ALA A 269 1.55 -27.61 17.72
C ALA A 269 0.87 -26.27 18.05
N ASP A 270 -0.46 -26.23 17.94
CA ASP A 270 -1.34 -25.17 18.42
C ASP A 270 -2.64 -25.85 18.93
N ASN A 271 -3.58 -25.09 19.48
CA ASN A 271 -4.81 -25.60 20.07
C ASN A 271 -5.59 -26.52 19.13
N VAL A 272 -6.15 -27.60 19.68
CA VAL A 272 -7.22 -28.37 19.04
C VAL A 272 -8.48 -27.51 19.07
N LEU A 273 -9.16 -27.34 17.93
CA LEU A 273 -10.39 -26.55 17.82
C LEU A 273 -11.65 -27.42 17.68
N SER A 274 -11.48 -28.65 17.19
CA SER A 274 -12.56 -29.60 16.93
C SER A 274 -12.16 -31.03 17.29
N LEU A 275 -13.12 -31.81 17.78
CA LEU A 275 -12.91 -33.18 18.25
C LEU A 275 -14.14 -34.04 17.93
N ALA A 276 -13.96 -35.18 17.24
CA ALA A 276 -15.04 -36.09 16.87
C ALA A 276 -14.70 -37.56 17.17
N LEU A 277 -15.72 -38.37 17.46
CA LEU A 277 -15.61 -39.83 17.65
C LEU A 277 -16.20 -40.57 16.44
N SER A 278 -15.60 -41.68 16.02
CA SER A 278 -16.22 -42.59 15.04
C SER A 278 -17.44 -43.30 15.65
N LYS A 279 -18.40 -43.69 14.80
CA LYS A 279 -19.63 -44.36 15.24
C LYS A 279 -19.39 -45.69 15.96
N ASP A 280 -18.29 -46.37 15.67
CA ASP A 280 -17.87 -47.60 16.35
C ASP A 280 -17.07 -47.37 17.65
N GLY A 281 -16.81 -46.11 18.01
CA GLY A 281 -16.11 -45.70 19.22
C GLY A 281 -14.60 -45.95 19.24
N LYS A 282 -13.99 -46.35 18.12
CA LYS A 282 -12.57 -46.74 18.07
C LYS A 282 -11.61 -45.66 17.57
N GLN A 283 -12.09 -44.68 16.82
CA GLN A 283 -11.27 -43.62 16.27
C GLN A 283 -11.71 -42.25 16.80
N ILE A 284 -10.74 -41.37 17.03
CA ILE A 284 -10.94 -39.96 17.36
C ILE A 284 -10.32 -39.14 16.24
N ALA A 285 -11.00 -38.09 15.78
CA ALA A 285 -10.42 -37.09 14.90
C ALA A 285 -10.23 -35.76 15.64
N THR A 286 -9.11 -35.09 15.40
CA THR A 286 -8.83 -33.73 15.86
C THR A 286 -8.61 -32.78 14.68
N GLY A 287 -9.21 -31.60 14.77
CA GLY A 287 -8.87 -30.45 13.93
C GLY A 287 -8.00 -29.47 14.72
N GLY A 288 -6.82 -29.14 14.21
CA GLY A 288 -5.87 -28.26 14.85
C GLY A 288 -5.79 -26.87 14.23
N ALA A 289 -5.43 -25.89 15.06
CA ALA A 289 -5.05 -24.56 14.62
C ALA A 289 -3.65 -24.50 13.97
N ASP A 290 -2.90 -25.61 14.00
CA ASP A 290 -1.68 -25.83 13.21
C ASP A 290 -1.97 -26.26 11.75
N ASN A 291 -3.22 -26.09 11.29
CA ASN A 291 -3.76 -26.46 9.98
C ASN A 291 -3.78 -27.98 9.70
N LEU A 292 -3.56 -28.82 10.71
CA LEU A 292 -3.54 -30.27 10.57
C LEU A 292 -4.85 -30.90 11.03
N ALA A 293 -5.26 -31.97 10.35
CA ALA A 293 -6.22 -32.93 10.89
C ALA A 293 -5.47 -34.21 11.25
N LYS A 294 -5.82 -34.82 12.38
CA LYS A 294 -5.21 -36.08 12.84
C LYS A 294 -6.27 -37.06 13.29
N VAL A 295 -5.98 -38.34 13.11
CA VAL A 295 -6.81 -39.46 13.57
C VAL A 295 -6.03 -40.29 14.57
N TRP A 296 -6.71 -40.73 15.63
CA TRP A 296 -6.13 -41.40 16.78
C TRP A 296 -6.93 -42.65 17.14
N ASP A 297 -6.26 -43.68 17.64
CA ASP A 297 -6.92 -44.81 18.31
C ASP A 297 -7.49 -44.36 19.67
N ALA A 298 -8.78 -44.63 19.91
CA ALA A 298 -9.50 -44.11 21.07
C ALA A 298 -9.12 -44.75 22.41
N ALA A 299 -8.57 -45.98 22.38
CA ALA A 299 -8.17 -46.69 23.59
C ALA A 299 -6.76 -46.29 24.06
N THR A 300 -5.87 -46.00 23.11
CA THR A 300 -4.43 -45.83 23.32
C THR A 300 -3.89 -44.42 23.03
N LEU A 301 -4.72 -43.50 22.50
CA LEU A 301 -4.32 -42.18 22.01
C LEU A 301 -3.09 -42.21 21.07
N LYS A 302 -2.93 -43.29 20.29
CA LYS A 302 -1.87 -43.40 19.29
C LYS A 302 -2.35 -42.77 17.98
N GLU A 303 -1.54 -41.88 17.40
CA GLU A 303 -1.78 -41.32 16.06
C GLU A 303 -1.81 -42.45 15.01
N THR A 304 -2.90 -42.53 14.24
CA THR A 304 -3.10 -43.52 13.16
C THR A 304 -3.02 -42.86 11.78
N ALA A 305 -3.48 -41.62 11.64
CA ALA A 305 -3.33 -40.82 10.43
C ALA A 305 -3.03 -39.35 10.75
N LYS A 306 -2.27 -38.73 9.84
CA LYS A 306 -1.99 -37.29 9.79
C LYS A 306 -2.38 -36.81 8.40
N ILE A 307 -3.20 -35.78 8.33
CA ILE A 307 -3.81 -35.24 7.12
C ILE A 307 -3.32 -33.80 6.93
N GLU A 308 -2.77 -33.51 5.76
CA GLU A 308 -2.15 -32.22 5.41
C GLU A 308 -2.80 -31.67 4.13
N GLY A 309 -3.03 -30.34 4.06
CA GLY A 309 -3.54 -29.68 2.85
C GLY A 309 -4.60 -28.58 3.07
N HIS A 310 -4.89 -28.22 4.32
CA HIS A 310 -5.47 -26.91 4.63
C HIS A 310 -4.37 -25.86 4.84
N VAL A 311 -4.69 -24.61 4.53
CA VAL A 311 -3.80 -23.44 4.73
C VAL A 311 -4.30 -22.50 5.84
N GLY A 312 -5.43 -22.83 6.45
CA GLY A 312 -6.02 -22.16 7.62
C GLY A 312 -6.45 -23.17 8.69
N HIS A 313 -6.85 -22.66 9.86
CA HIS A 313 -7.13 -23.46 11.05
C HIS A 313 -8.31 -24.42 10.79
N ILE A 314 -8.22 -25.68 11.23
CA ILE A 314 -9.30 -26.66 11.05
C ILE A 314 -10.24 -26.59 12.25
N VAL A 315 -11.38 -25.93 12.05
CA VAL A 315 -12.38 -25.60 13.08
C VAL A 315 -13.50 -26.65 13.18
N ALA A 316 -13.68 -27.49 12.16
CA ALA A 316 -14.69 -28.55 12.14
C ALA A 316 -14.11 -29.86 11.62
N VAL A 317 -14.36 -30.98 12.31
CA VAL A 317 -14.07 -32.34 11.82
C VAL A 317 -15.26 -33.28 12.04
N GLY A 318 -15.45 -34.25 11.15
CA GLY A 318 -16.53 -35.23 11.28
C GLY A 318 -16.32 -36.49 10.43
N PHE A 319 -16.51 -37.65 11.05
CA PHE A 319 -16.45 -38.94 10.37
C PHE A 319 -17.73 -39.24 9.58
N ASN A 320 -17.59 -39.93 8.45
CA ASN A 320 -18.72 -40.63 7.84
C ASN A 320 -19.17 -41.84 8.69
N THR A 321 -20.34 -42.41 8.40
CA THR A 321 -21.00 -43.47 9.20
C THR A 321 -20.13 -44.71 9.40
N ASP A 322 -19.31 -45.06 8.41
CA ASP A 322 -18.38 -46.20 8.42
C ASP A 322 -17.02 -45.90 9.08
N GLY A 323 -16.72 -44.64 9.41
CA GLY A 323 -15.44 -44.22 9.98
C GLY A 323 -14.24 -44.36 9.01
N LYS A 324 -14.48 -44.40 7.69
CA LYS A 324 -13.45 -44.49 6.64
C LYS A 324 -13.04 -43.12 6.10
N TRP A 325 -13.98 -42.19 6.05
CA TRP A 325 -13.77 -40.85 5.52
C TRP A 325 -13.88 -39.80 6.63
N LEU A 326 -13.04 -38.79 6.55
CA LEU A 326 -13.07 -37.61 7.41
C LEU A 326 -13.43 -36.38 6.57
N ALA A 327 -14.43 -35.62 6.99
CA ALA A 327 -14.67 -34.28 6.49
C ALA A 327 -13.99 -33.25 7.41
N THR A 328 -13.40 -32.21 6.82
CA THR A 328 -12.72 -31.11 7.50
C THR A 328 -13.20 -29.76 6.97
N GLY A 329 -13.64 -28.88 7.87
CA GLY A 329 -14.00 -27.48 7.59
C GLY A 329 -12.96 -26.54 8.21
N SER A 330 -12.60 -25.48 7.49
CA SER A 330 -11.46 -24.64 7.82
C SER A 330 -11.69 -23.15 7.59
N ALA A 331 -10.89 -22.35 8.30
CA ALA A 331 -10.72 -20.91 8.07
C ALA A 331 -10.22 -20.56 6.65
N ASP A 332 -9.64 -21.51 5.91
CA ASP A 332 -9.27 -21.30 4.50
C ASP A 332 -10.44 -21.34 3.50
N LYS A 333 -11.68 -21.49 4.00
CA LYS A 333 -12.94 -21.54 3.23
C LYS A 333 -13.15 -22.82 2.41
N ASP A 334 -12.24 -23.79 2.49
CA ASP A 334 -12.47 -25.10 1.88
C ASP A 334 -13.20 -26.03 2.87
N LEU A 335 -14.12 -26.85 2.32
CA LEU A 335 -14.61 -28.07 2.96
C LEU A 335 -13.99 -29.25 2.20
N LYS A 336 -13.14 -30.06 2.85
CA LYS A 336 -12.44 -31.19 2.23
C LYS A 336 -12.92 -32.51 2.81
N VAL A 337 -12.99 -33.55 1.99
CA VAL A 337 -13.20 -34.93 2.44
C VAL A 337 -11.98 -35.76 2.07
N TRP A 338 -11.53 -36.57 3.01
CA TRP A 338 -10.31 -37.37 2.96
C TRP A 338 -10.61 -38.84 3.18
N ASP A 339 -9.94 -39.72 2.43
CA ASP A 339 -9.86 -41.12 2.82
C ASP A 339 -8.78 -41.30 3.89
N ILE A 340 -9.12 -41.92 5.03
CA ILE A 340 -8.21 -42.01 6.17
C ILE A 340 -7.08 -43.05 5.91
N ALA A 341 -7.34 -44.05 5.07
CA ALA A 341 -6.39 -45.12 4.79
C ALA A 341 -5.32 -44.69 3.77
N SER A 342 -5.71 -44.03 2.68
CA SER A 342 -4.76 -43.44 1.72
C SER A 342 -4.15 -42.13 2.23
N LYS A 343 -4.88 -41.38 3.07
CA LYS A 343 -4.59 -40.01 3.52
C LYS A 343 -4.70 -38.96 2.41
N GLU A 344 -5.31 -39.33 1.29
CA GLU A 344 -5.54 -38.43 0.16
C GLU A 344 -6.87 -37.69 0.32
N MET A 345 -6.90 -36.45 -0.18
CA MET A 345 -8.16 -35.74 -0.41
C MET A 345 -8.88 -36.42 -1.56
N ILE A 346 -10.19 -36.65 -1.40
CA ILE A 346 -11.03 -37.34 -2.40
C ILE A 346 -12.17 -36.45 -2.92
N MET A 347 -12.57 -35.42 -2.16
CA MET A 347 -13.59 -34.45 -2.57
C MET A 347 -13.28 -33.05 -2.03
N LEU A 348 -13.50 -32.04 -2.87
CA LEU A 348 -13.44 -30.63 -2.51
C LEU A 348 -14.83 -30.02 -2.65
N LEU A 349 -15.43 -29.64 -1.53
CA LEU A 349 -16.83 -29.26 -1.40
C LEU A 349 -16.99 -27.79 -0.99
N GLY A 350 -18.23 -27.31 -1.02
CA GLY A 350 -18.63 -25.97 -0.58
C GLY A 350 -18.62 -24.89 -1.67
N ASP A 351 -19.12 -23.71 -1.30
CA ASP A 351 -19.24 -22.51 -2.14
C ASP A 351 -17.99 -21.60 -2.12
N LYS A 352 -17.08 -21.85 -1.16
CA LYS A 352 -15.83 -21.10 -0.89
C LYS A 352 -16.02 -19.61 -0.61
N SER A 353 -17.24 -19.18 -0.25
CA SER A 353 -17.51 -17.76 0.01
C SER A 353 -16.93 -17.30 1.35
N SER A 354 -16.89 -18.20 2.34
CA SER A 354 -16.70 -17.90 3.76
C SER A 354 -16.04 -19.08 4.49
N PRO A 355 -15.36 -18.88 5.65
CA PRO A 355 -14.91 -19.96 6.52
C PRO A 355 -16.03 -20.93 6.93
N VAL A 356 -15.69 -22.20 7.13
CA VAL A 356 -16.63 -23.29 7.45
C VAL A 356 -16.47 -23.74 8.91
N ASN A 357 -17.33 -23.26 9.82
CA ASN A 357 -17.20 -23.47 11.27
C ASN A 357 -17.81 -24.77 11.81
N ALA A 358 -18.84 -25.31 11.15
CA ALA A 358 -19.48 -26.54 11.58
C ALA A 358 -19.87 -27.38 10.36
N LEU A 359 -19.76 -28.70 10.51
CA LEU A 359 -20.14 -29.67 9.48
C LEU A 359 -20.82 -30.88 10.13
N LEU A 360 -21.77 -31.48 9.42
CA LEU A 360 -22.53 -32.65 9.84
C LEU A 360 -22.76 -33.57 8.65
N TRP A 361 -22.37 -34.84 8.78
CA TRP A 361 -22.75 -35.90 7.85
C TRP A 361 -24.20 -36.31 8.07
N SER A 362 -24.93 -36.67 7.01
CA SER A 362 -26.20 -37.39 7.15
C SER A 362 -25.96 -38.83 7.66
N PRO A 363 -26.94 -39.47 8.33
CA PRO A 363 -26.72 -40.78 8.97
C PRO A 363 -26.39 -41.93 8.00
N ASP A 364 -26.72 -41.74 6.73
CA ASP A 364 -26.45 -42.62 5.58
C ASP A 364 -25.18 -42.22 4.81
N SER A 365 -24.50 -41.14 5.20
CA SER A 365 -23.32 -40.55 4.53
C SER A 365 -23.52 -40.12 3.07
N THR A 366 -24.76 -39.93 2.59
CA THR A 366 -25.04 -39.49 1.21
C THR A 366 -24.99 -37.97 1.01
N SER A 367 -24.97 -37.21 2.11
CA SER A 367 -24.95 -35.74 2.09
C SER A 367 -24.20 -35.16 3.29
N LEU A 368 -23.81 -33.90 3.16
CA LEU A 368 -23.09 -33.15 4.19
C LEU A 368 -23.69 -31.75 4.33
N THR A 369 -24.09 -31.37 5.54
CA THR A 369 -24.59 -30.04 5.88
C THR A 369 -23.49 -29.24 6.55
N TYR A 370 -23.19 -28.04 6.05
CA TYR A 370 -22.14 -27.18 6.57
C TYR A 370 -22.61 -25.74 6.81
N PHE A 371 -21.87 -25.05 7.67
CA PHE A 371 -22.21 -23.73 8.21
C PHE A 371 -21.05 -22.76 8.05
N ASN A 372 -21.35 -21.56 7.52
CA ASN A 372 -20.38 -20.54 7.21
C ASN A 372 -20.40 -19.36 8.21
N ASP A 373 -19.28 -18.65 8.40
CA ASP A 373 -19.19 -17.43 9.25
C ASP A 373 -20.26 -16.38 8.94
N ASN A 374 -20.62 -16.23 7.66
CA ASN A 374 -21.64 -15.29 7.20
C ASN A 374 -23.09 -15.71 7.54
N GLY A 375 -23.25 -16.77 8.35
CA GLY A 375 -24.53 -17.34 8.75
C GLY A 375 -25.21 -18.18 7.66
N SER A 376 -24.59 -18.44 6.50
CA SER A 376 -25.20 -19.32 5.49
C SER A 376 -25.16 -20.78 5.92
N VAL A 377 -26.27 -21.47 5.64
CA VAL A 377 -26.43 -22.91 5.85
C VAL A 377 -26.51 -23.57 4.48
N HIS A 378 -25.70 -24.59 4.25
CA HIS A 378 -25.59 -25.27 2.96
C HIS A 378 -25.70 -26.78 3.13
N SER A 379 -26.24 -27.44 2.12
CA SER A 379 -26.35 -28.90 2.06
C SER A 379 -25.79 -29.37 0.72
N VAL A 380 -24.76 -30.21 0.77
CA VAL A 380 -24.13 -30.80 -0.41
C VAL A 380 -24.65 -32.23 -0.55
N THR A 381 -25.25 -32.52 -1.71
CA THR A 381 -25.75 -33.84 -2.09
C THR A 381 -25.05 -34.33 -3.37
N GLU A 382 -25.35 -35.55 -3.82
CA GLU A 382 -24.75 -36.12 -5.04
C GLU A 382 -23.20 -36.10 -5.00
N LEU A 383 -22.62 -36.44 -3.83
CA LEU A 383 -21.18 -36.45 -3.58
C LEU A 383 -20.46 -37.37 -4.57
N LYS A 384 -19.37 -36.88 -5.17
CA LYS A 384 -18.57 -37.59 -6.17
C LYS A 384 -17.09 -37.43 -5.85
N GLU A 385 -16.37 -38.55 -5.82
CA GLU A 385 -14.91 -38.55 -5.76
C GLU A 385 -14.30 -37.91 -7.01
N HIS A 386 -13.15 -37.26 -6.88
CA HIS A 386 -12.47 -36.64 -8.01
C HIS A 386 -11.71 -37.66 -8.88
N ASP A 387 -11.62 -37.39 -10.19
CA ASP A 387 -10.93 -38.22 -11.17
C ASP A 387 -9.41 -37.98 -11.26
N GLY A 388 -8.86 -37.15 -10.36
CA GLY A 388 -7.45 -36.75 -10.34
C GLY A 388 -7.06 -35.70 -11.40
N VAL A 389 -7.95 -35.27 -12.28
CA VAL A 389 -7.63 -34.37 -13.41
C VAL A 389 -8.05 -32.91 -13.15
N ARG A 390 -9.01 -32.64 -12.24
CA ARG A 390 -9.48 -31.26 -11.95
C ARG A 390 -9.81 -30.99 -10.48
N LEU A 391 -8.99 -30.15 -9.83
CA LEU A 391 -9.22 -29.61 -8.47
C LEU A 391 -10.13 -28.36 -8.42
N ALA A 392 -10.75 -27.97 -9.53
CA ALA A 392 -11.31 -26.63 -9.72
C ALA A 392 -12.83 -26.48 -9.51
N PHE A 393 -13.56 -27.57 -9.25
CA PHE A 393 -15.03 -27.56 -9.13
C PHE A 393 -15.51 -28.34 -7.91
N THR A 394 -16.58 -27.85 -7.27
CA THR A 394 -17.26 -28.49 -6.14
C THR A 394 -17.68 -29.91 -6.51
N SER A 395 -17.19 -30.92 -5.77
CA SER A 395 -17.37 -32.35 -6.08
C SER A 395 -18.73 -32.91 -5.64
N GLY A 396 -19.79 -32.14 -5.88
CA GLY A 396 -21.16 -32.43 -5.47
C GLY A 396 -22.09 -31.26 -5.78
N LYS A 397 -23.38 -31.45 -5.52
CA LYS A 397 -24.42 -30.44 -5.74
C LYS A 397 -24.67 -29.67 -4.45
N ASP A 398 -24.04 -28.50 -4.34
CA ASP A 398 -24.26 -27.57 -3.24
C ASP A 398 -25.60 -26.84 -3.41
N LYS A 399 -26.41 -26.85 -2.36
CA LYS A 399 -27.63 -26.05 -2.24
C LYS A 399 -27.58 -25.23 -0.94
N LYS A 400 -27.64 -23.90 -1.07
CA LYS A 400 -27.92 -23.01 0.06
C LYS A 400 -29.33 -23.31 0.62
N VAL A 401 -29.38 -23.70 1.88
CA VAL A 401 -30.60 -24.01 2.65
C VAL A 401 -31.26 -22.73 3.13
N GLY A 402 -30.47 -21.79 3.63
CA GLY A 402 -30.94 -20.51 4.16
C GLY A 402 -29.80 -19.72 4.81
N SER A 403 -30.17 -18.82 5.72
CA SER A 403 -29.22 -18.09 6.56
C SER A 403 -29.80 -17.88 7.96
N ILE A 404 -28.92 -17.93 8.97
CA ILE A 404 -29.19 -17.67 10.39
C ILE A 404 -28.48 -16.40 10.84
N GLU A 405 -28.85 -15.86 12.01
CA GLU A 405 -28.28 -14.63 12.55
C GLU A 405 -27.10 -14.93 13.48
N GLY A 406 -25.98 -14.25 13.23
CA GLY A 406 -24.71 -14.49 13.91
C GLY A 406 -23.85 -15.57 13.24
N VAL A 407 -22.65 -15.74 13.79
CA VAL A 407 -21.67 -16.74 13.40
C VAL A 407 -22.06 -18.09 14.02
N PRO A 408 -22.28 -19.15 13.22
CA PRO A 408 -22.49 -20.50 13.75
C PRO A 408 -21.19 -21.05 14.33
N ASN A 409 -21.16 -21.30 15.63
CA ASN A 409 -19.98 -21.81 16.34
C ASN A 409 -20.00 -23.33 16.51
N ALA A 410 -21.19 -23.92 16.62
CA ALA A 410 -21.37 -25.36 16.78
C ALA A 410 -22.72 -25.82 16.21
N ALA A 411 -22.78 -27.05 15.72
CA ALA A 411 -24.02 -27.68 15.25
C ALA A 411 -24.08 -29.15 15.64
N VAL A 412 -25.29 -29.70 15.80
CA VAL A 412 -25.53 -31.12 16.10
C VAL A 412 -26.75 -31.63 15.32
N LEU A 413 -26.66 -32.87 14.83
CA LEU A 413 -27.75 -33.60 14.18
C LEU A 413 -28.52 -34.44 15.21
N SER A 414 -29.84 -34.50 15.10
CA SER A 414 -30.66 -35.39 15.94
C SER A 414 -30.42 -36.88 15.64
N PRO A 415 -30.57 -37.80 16.61
CA PRO A 415 -30.34 -39.24 16.40
C PRO A 415 -31.20 -39.89 15.30
N ASP A 416 -32.35 -39.31 14.97
CA ASP A 416 -33.23 -39.74 13.88
C ASP A 416 -32.85 -39.15 12.50
N GLY A 417 -31.85 -38.27 12.44
CA GLY A 417 -31.37 -37.60 11.23
C GLY A 417 -32.25 -36.47 10.71
N LYS A 418 -33.33 -36.10 11.42
CA LYS A 418 -34.37 -35.20 10.89
C LYS A 418 -34.19 -33.72 11.21
N ASN A 419 -33.45 -33.38 12.27
CA ASN A 419 -33.32 -32.01 12.74
C ASN A 419 -31.84 -31.68 12.98
N VAL A 420 -31.40 -30.55 12.44
CA VAL A 420 -30.10 -29.97 12.78
C VAL A 420 -30.32 -28.79 13.72
N TYR A 421 -29.58 -28.76 14.83
CA TYR A 421 -29.56 -27.64 15.75
C TYR A 421 -28.22 -26.92 15.64
N ALA A 422 -28.24 -25.59 15.49
CA ALA A 422 -27.05 -24.75 15.37
C ALA A 422 -27.06 -23.66 16.44
N ALA A 423 -25.91 -23.43 17.06
CA ALA A 423 -25.67 -22.43 18.10
C ALA A 423 -24.78 -21.29 17.55
N THR A 424 -25.10 -20.04 17.90
CA THR A 424 -24.39 -18.87 17.36
C THR A 424 -23.72 -17.99 18.41
N ASP A 425 -22.73 -17.20 17.96
CA ASP A 425 -22.00 -16.21 18.77
C ASP A 425 -22.90 -15.14 19.44
N ALA A 426 -24.10 -14.91 18.90
CA ALA A 426 -25.12 -14.05 19.49
C ALA A 426 -25.81 -14.68 20.72
N GLY A 427 -25.52 -15.95 21.03
CA GLY A 427 -26.19 -16.68 22.10
C GLY A 427 -27.53 -17.29 21.68
N GLU A 428 -27.76 -17.44 20.39
CA GLU A 428 -29.02 -17.88 19.80
C GLU A 428 -28.92 -19.34 19.31
N VAL A 429 -30.06 -20.00 19.22
CA VAL A 429 -30.15 -21.40 18.80
C VAL A 429 -31.22 -21.56 17.72
N TYR A 430 -30.84 -22.19 16.62
CA TYR A 430 -31.70 -22.44 15.46
C TYR A 430 -31.91 -23.93 15.25
N GLN A 431 -33.15 -24.31 14.94
CA GLN A 431 -33.53 -25.63 14.44
C GLN A 431 -33.76 -25.55 12.93
N ILE A 432 -33.21 -26.52 12.19
CA ILE A 432 -33.45 -26.75 10.76
C ILE A 432 -34.13 -28.12 10.66
N ASP A 433 -35.37 -28.17 10.14
CA ASP A 433 -36.13 -29.42 10.01
C ASP A 433 -35.82 -30.21 8.72
N GLU A 434 -36.42 -31.41 8.60
CA GLU A 434 -36.29 -32.30 7.42
C GLU A 434 -36.74 -31.65 6.11
N LYS A 435 -37.49 -30.54 6.17
CA LYS A 435 -37.97 -29.75 5.03
C LYS A 435 -37.12 -28.50 4.79
N GLN A 436 -35.97 -28.40 5.45
CA GLN A 436 -35.02 -27.29 5.38
C GLN A 436 -35.61 -25.96 5.89
N LYS A 437 -36.64 -26.01 6.74
CA LYS A 437 -37.22 -24.82 7.38
C LYS A 437 -36.43 -24.45 8.63
N ILE A 438 -36.04 -23.18 8.72
CA ILE A 438 -35.31 -22.62 9.86
C ILE A 438 -36.31 -22.04 10.88
N ALA A 439 -36.13 -22.37 12.15
CA ALA A 439 -36.87 -21.82 13.29
C ALA A 439 -35.90 -21.45 14.44
N LYS A 440 -36.17 -20.36 15.16
CA LYS A 440 -35.38 -19.93 16.33
C LYS A 440 -35.99 -20.52 17.60
N LEU A 441 -35.16 -21.13 18.46
CA LEU A 441 -35.61 -21.69 19.74
C LEU A 441 -35.68 -20.60 20.83
N ALA A 442 -36.55 -20.81 21.82
CA ALA A 442 -36.70 -19.88 22.94
C ALA A 442 -35.56 -20.04 23.96
N VAL A 443 -34.54 -19.18 23.88
CA VAL A 443 -33.49 -19.06 24.90
C VAL A 443 -33.89 -18.04 25.99
N PRO A 444 -33.36 -18.15 27.23
CA PRO A 444 -33.62 -17.15 28.26
C PRO A 444 -33.16 -15.75 27.79
N ALA A 445 -33.95 -14.71 28.06
CA ALA A 445 -33.53 -13.34 27.75
C ALA A 445 -32.15 -13.06 28.35
N ALA A 446 -31.23 -12.51 27.55
CA ALA A 446 -29.97 -12.03 28.09
C ALA A 446 -30.27 -10.93 29.12
N VAL A 447 -29.47 -10.87 30.20
CA VAL A 447 -29.58 -9.76 31.17
C VAL A 447 -29.42 -8.46 30.40
N ALA A 448 -30.37 -7.54 30.55
CA ALA A 448 -30.36 -6.27 29.84
C ALA A 448 -29.01 -5.58 30.05
N PRO A 449 -28.39 -5.03 28.98
CA PRO A 449 -27.10 -4.38 29.11
C PRO A 449 -27.19 -3.26 30.16
N PRO A 450 -26.16 -3.07 30.99
CA PRO A 450 -26.14 -1.99 31.98
C PRO A 450 -26.31 -0.64 31.29
N ALA A 451 -26.77 0.36 32.05
CA ALA A 451 -26.97 1.71 31.54
C ALA A 451 -25.72 2.22 30.78
N PRO A 452 -25.89 2.92 29.65
CA PRO A 452 -24.79 3.23 28.73
C PRO A 452 -23.64 3.92 29.45
N ASN A 453 -22.46 3.28 29.39
CA ASN A 453 -21.24 3.79 30.02
C ASN A 453 -20.78 5.06 29.26
N PRO A 454 -20.60 6.22 29.92
CA PRO A 454 -20.06 7.42 29.26
C PRO A 454 -18.59 7.28 28.81
N LYS A 455 -17.91 6.18 29.13
CA LYS A 455 -16.60 5.76 28.59
C LYS A 455 -16.71 4.50 27.70
N ALA A 456 -17.84 4.30 27.03
CA ALA A 456 -17.98 3.23 26.05
C ALA A 456 -16.98 3.42 24.90
N LEU A 457 -16.02 2.52 24.79
CA LEU A 457 -15.09 2.46 23.67
C LEU A 457 -15.78 1.81 22.46
N SER A 458 -15.32 2.07 21.24
CA SER A 458 -15.76 1.30 20.07
C SER A 458 -14.61 0.76 19.24
N PHE A 459 -14.88 -0.32 18.51
CA PHE A 459 -13.88 -0.90 17.62
C PHE A 459 -13.43 0.13 16.57
N THR A 460 -14.38 0.82 15.93
CA THR A 460 -14.10 1.71 14.80
C THR A 460 -13.48 3.06 15.20
N GLN A 461 -13.73 3.58 16.40
CA GLN A 461 -13.15 4.86 16.86
C GLN A 461 -11.94 4.75 17.79
N ASP A 462 -11.80 3.68 18.57
CA ASP A 462 -10.75 3.58 19.60
C ASP A 462 -9.73 2.47 19.32
N ILE A 463 -10.18 1.32 18.83
CA ILE A 463 -9.30 0.15 18.65
C ILE A 463 -8.63 0.14 17.29
N LEU A 464 -9.39 0.38 16.23
CA LEU A 464 -8.88 0.35 14.86
C LEU A 464 -7.80 1.42 14.57
N PRO A 465 -7.84 2.64 15.15
CA PRO A 465 -6.71 3.56 15.07
C PRO A 465 -5.46 3.07 15.82
N VAL A 466 -5.63 2.44 16.98
CA VAL A 466 -4.51 1.87 17.76
C VAL A 466 -3.82 0.73 17.00
N LEU A 467 -4.59 -0.17 16.38
CA LEU A 467 -4.07 -1.23 15.52
C LEU A 467 -3.38 -0.66 14.26
N SER A 468 -3.90 0.44 13.71
CA SER A 468 -3.33 1.13 12.55
C SER A 468 -1.99 1.81 12.88
N LYS A 469 -1.91 2.55 13.99
CA LYS A 469 -0.69 3.21 14.48
C LYS A 469 0.42 2.20 14.78
N ALA A 470 0.10 1.04 15.36
CA ALA A 470 1.05 -0.05 15.58
C ALA A 470 1.46 -0.82 14.31
N GLY A 471 0.83 -0.51 13.17
CA GLY A 471 1.10 -1.12 11.88
C GLY A 471 0.63 -2.58 11.74
N CYS A 472 -0.34 -3.02 12.56
CA CYS A 472 -0.86 -4.40 12.52
C CYS A 472 -1.56 -4.71 11.18
N ASN A 473 -2.20 -3.70 10.58
CA ASN A 473 -2.94 -3.74 9.32
C ASN A 473 -2.12 -3.24 8.10
N LEU A 474 -0.78 -3.33 8.18
CA LEU A 474 0.12 -3.11 7.05
C LEU A 474 0.33 -4.39 6.25
N GLY A 475 0.63 -4.26 4.96
CA GLY A 475 0.90 -5.41 4.07
C GLY A 475 2.12 -6.27 4.45
N SER A 476 3.00 -5.75 5.31
CA SER A 476 4.10 -6.50 5.95
C SER A 476 3.66 -7.40 7.11
N CYS A 477 2.44 -7.21 7.62
CA CYS A 477 1.83 -7.91 8.75
C CYS A 477 0.49 -8.55 8.31
N HIS A 478 -0.59 -8.37 9.05
CA HIS A 478 -1.85 -9.11 8.83
C HIS A 478 -2.65 -8.66 7.60
N ALA A 479 -2.31 -7.54 6.98
CA ALA A 479 -2.97 -7.08 5.74
C ALA A 479 -2.35 -7.59 4.44
N LYS A 480 -1.56 -8.66 4.51
CA LYS A 480 -1.22 -9.47 3.34
C LYS A 480 -2.49 -10.14 2.80
N SER A 481 -2.57 -10.37 1.48
CA SER A 481 -3.74 -11.00 0.84
C SER A 481 -4.14 -12.35 1.45
N SER A 482 -3.17 -13.13 1.93
CA SER A 482 -3.32 -14.41 2.64
C SER A 482 -3.51 -14.30 4.16
N GLY A 483 -3.45 -13.09 4.74
CA GLY A 483 -3.16 -12.91 6.16
C GLY A 483 -1.78 -13.44 6.57
N GLN A 484 -1.56 -13.57 7.88
CA GLN A 484 -0.40 -14.24 8.48
C GLN A 484 -0.85 -15.14 9.65
N ALA A 485 -0.37 -16.38 9.69
CA ALA A 485 -0.72 -17.39 10.71
C ALA A 485 -2.25 -17.63 10.90
N GLY A 486 -3.03 -17.47 9.83
CA GLY A 486 -4.50 -17.55 9.90
C GLY A 486 -5.17 -16.36 10.58
N PHE A 487 -4.49 -15.21 10.71
CA PHE A 487 -5.12 -13.94 11.09
C PHE A 487 -4.92 -12.91 9.97
N LYS A 488 -6.03 -12.34 9.50
CA LYS A 488 -6.05 -11.37 8.42
C LYS A 488 -6.70 -10.07 8.89
N LEU A 489 -6.17 -8.96 8.40
CA LEU A 489 -6.78 -7.64 8.51
C LEU A 489 -6.87 -7.03 7.11
N SER A 490 -7.73 -6.03 6.96
CA SER A 490 -7.88 -5.19 5.80
C SER A 490 -6.73 -4.17 5.76
N ILE A 491 -6.21 -3.88 4.58
CA ILE A 491 -5.08 -2.96 4.45
C ILE A 491 -5.53 -1.54 4.80
N PHE A 492 -4.81 -0.89 5.72
CA PHE A 492 -5.15 0.43 6.26
C PHE A 492 -6.58 0.56 6.81
N ALA A 493 -7.16 -0.53 7.36
CA ALA A 493 -8.49 -0.53 7.97
C ALA A 493 -9.66 -0.23 7.00
N PHE A 494 -9.52 -0.61 5.73
CA PHE A 494 -10.53 -0.40 4.69
C PHE A 494 -11.84 -1.22 4.87
N ASP A 495 -11.79 -2.37 5.56
CA ASP A 495 -12.98 -3.14 5.95
C ASP A 495 -13.02 -3.32 7.47
N PRO A 496 -13.47 -2.28 8.23
CA PRO A 496 -13.58 -2.33 9.68
C PRO A 496 -14.47 -3.48 10.18
N LYS A 497 -15.46 -3.90 9.38
CA LYS A 497 -16.35 -4.99 9.75
C LYS A 497 -15.64 -6.34 9.61
N GLY A 498 -14.95 -6.57 8.50
CA GLY A 498 -14.07 -7.73 8.33
C GLY A 498 -13.01 -7.82 9.44
N ASP A 499 -12.35 -6.70 9.74
CA ASP A 499 -11.32 -6.60 10.80
C ASP A 499 -11.88 -6.95 12.18
N TYR A 500 -13.07 -6.47 12.50
CA TYR A 500 -13.76 -6.81 13.74
C TYR A 500 -14.11 -8.30 13.81
N MET A 501 -14.60 -8.90 12.71
CA MET A 501 -14.92 -10.32 12.67
C MET A 501 -13.67 -11.19 12.87
N GLU A 502 -12.59 -10.91 12.14
CA GLU A 502 -11.29 -11.61 12.27
C GLU A 502 -10.71 -11.51 13.69
N LEU A 503 -10.89 -10.37 14.36
CA LEU A 503 -10.33 -10.12 15.68
C LEU A 503 -11.21 -10.64 16.84
N ALA A 504 -12.53 -10.49 16.76
CA ALA A 504 -13.45 -10.80 17.85
C ALA A 504 -14.23 -12.11 17.70
N LYS A 505 -14.33 -12.67 16.49
CA LYS A 505 -15.25 -13.79 16.16
C LYS A 505 -14.57 -15.00 15.52
N ASP A 506 -13.68 -14.80 14.54
CA ASP A 506 -13.03 -15.89 13.81
C ASP A 506 -12.38 -16.91 14.76
N SER A 507 -12.46 -18.18 14.34
CA SER A 507 -11.90 -19.33 15.05
C SER A 507 -12.35 -19.36 16.52
N ARG A 508 -13.65 -19.20 16.74
CA ARG A 508 -14.34 -19.24 18.06
C ARG A 508 -13.83 -18.18 19.04
N GLY A 509 -13.57 -16.98 18.52
CA GLY A 509 -13.07 -15.83 19.29
C GLY A 509 -11.70 -16.05 19.94
N ARG A 510 -10.84 -16.96 19.41
CA ARG A 510 -9.57 -17.35 20.08
C ARG A 510 -8.59 -16.20 20.35
N ARG A 511 -8.75 -15.06 19.68
CA ARG A 511 -7.88 -13.87 19.81
C ARG A 511 -8.19 -13.02 21.05
N VAL A 512 -9.37 -13.19 21.64
CA VAL A 512 -9.91 -12.37 22.74
C VAL A 512 -10.32 -13.23 23.93
N PHE A 513 -10.05 -12.75 25.15
CA PHE A 513 -10.37 -13.46 26.40
C PHE A 513 -11.15 -12.56 27.36
N PRO A 514 -12.50 -12.49 27.25
CA PRO A 514 -13.31 -11.56 28.04
C PRO A 514 -13.22 -11.72 29.57
N ALA A 515 -12.96 -12.93 30.07
CA ALA A 515 -12.78 -13.20 31.50
C ALA A 515 -11.40 -12.82 32.05
N MET A 516 -10.40 -12.56 31.18
CA MET A 516 -9.08 -12.05 31.54
C MET A 516 -8.47 -11.28 30.33
N PRO A 517 -8.92 -10.05 30.05
CA PRO A 517 -8.58 -9.30 28.85
C PRO A 517 -7.09 -9.20 28.55
N GLU A 518 -6.27 -9.04 29.59
CA GLU A 518 -4.81 -8.89 29.54
C GLU A 518 -4.10 -10.13 28.99
N ASP A 519 -4.71 -11.31 29.13
CA ASP A 519 -4.25 -12.59 28.60
C ASP A 519 -4.91 -12.95 27.26
N SER A 520 -5.59 -12.00 26.61
CA SER A 520 -6.06 -12.14 25.22
C SER A 520 -4.87 -12.34 24.28
N LEU A 521 -4.95 -13.32 23.38
CA LEU A 521 -3.86 -13.64 22.45
C LEU A 521 -3.43 -12.43 21.60
N LEU A 522 -4.35 -11.52 21.25
CA LEU A 522 -4.06 -10.23 20.63
C LEU A 522 -3.02 -9.42 21.40
N LEU A 523 -3.25 -9.21 22.71
CA LEU A 523 -2.32 -8.48 23.58
C LEU A 523 -1.05 -9.28 23.85
N LEU A 524 -1.15 -10.59 24.07
CA LEU A 524 0.00 -11.46 24.31
C LEU A 524 1.00 -11.45 23.14
N LYS A 525 0.52 -11.48 21.89
CA LYS A 525 1.37 -11.39 20.69
C LYS A 525 1.91 -9.98 20.48
N ALA A 526 1.06 -8.96 20.59
CA ALA A 526 1.45 -7.57 20.36
C ALA A 526 2.44 -7.02 21.41
N THR A 527 2.42 -7.55 22.63
CA THR A 527 3.39 -7.24 23.70
C THR A 527 4.54 -8.24 23.80
N VAL A 528 4.58 -9.26 22.93
CA VAL A 528 5.57 -10.37 22.91
C VAL A 528 5.61 -11.19 24.22
N ARG A 529 4.55 -11.15 25.04
CA ARG A 529 4.29 -12.15 26.11
C ARG A 529 4.17 -13.57 25.55
N VAL A 530 3.81 -13.71 24.27
CA VAL A 530 3.95 -14.93 23.46
C VAL A 530 4.71 -14.58 22.18
N GLN A 531 5.52 -15.51 21.66
CA GLN A 531 6.32 -15.32 20.44
C GLN A 531 5.46 -14.81 19.27
N HIS A 532 5.90 -13.72 18.65
CA HIS A 532 5.24 -13.06 17.53
C HIS A 532 6.28 -12.69 16.46
N GLU A 533 6.15 -13.23 15.23
CA GLU A 533 7.10 -12.95 14.14
C GLU A 533 7.13 -11.46 13.77
N GLY A 534 6.00 -10.75 13.91
CA GLY A 534 5.91 -9.30 13.71
C GLY A 534 6.60 -8.46 14.81
N GLY A 535 7.20 -9.07 15.83
CA GLY A 535 7.86 -8.39 16.94
C GLY A 535 6.90 -7.62 17.85
N GLN A 536 7.46 -6.76 18.70
CA GLN A 536 6.67 -5.94 19.62
C GLN A 536 5.96 -4.78 18.90
N ARG A 537 4.71 -4.55 19.31
CA ARG A 537 3.74 -3.60 18.72
C ARG A 537 3.12 -2.67 19.77
N PHE A 538 3.00 -3.13 21.01
CA PHE A 538 2.63 -2.30 22.17
C PHE A 538 3.58 -2.58 23.33
N GLU A 539 3.83 -1.58 24.18
CA GLU A 539 4.34 -1.85 25.51
C GLU A 539 3.24 -2.46 26.39
N PRO A 540 3.54 -3.41 27.29
CA PRO A 540 2.55 -4.04 28.18
C PRO A 540 1.67 -3.03 28.93
N ASP A 541 2.28 -1.96 29.44
CA ASP A 541 1.61 -0.91 30.23
C ASP A 541 1.18 0.31 29.41
N SER A 542 1.25 0.24 28.07
CA SER A 542 0.83 1.36 27.20
C SER A 542 -0.67 1.64 27.30
N GLU A 543 -1.06 2.90 27.06
CA GLU A 543 -2.47 3.27 26.93
C GLU A 543 -3.17 2.51 25.79
N SER A 544 -2.44 2.16 24.72
CA SER A 544 -2.89 1.27 23.65
C SER A 544 -3.32 -0.11 24.17
N ALA A 545 -2.47 -0.77 24.97
CA ALA A 545 -2.77 -2.07 25.54
C ALA A 545 -3.95 -2.00 26.54
N LYS A 546 -3.99 -0.96 27.38
CA LYS A 546 -5.09 -0.71 28.33
C LYS A 546 -6.42 -0.45 27.63
N THR A 547 -6.42 0.29 26.52
CA THR A 547 -7.63 0.62 25.74
C THR A 547 -8.21 -0.65 25.09
N ILE A 548 -7.36 -1.50 24.50
CA ILE A 548 -7.77 -2.80 23.97
C ILE A 548 -8.33 -3.70 25.08
N ALA A 549 -7.65 -3.79 26.22
CA ALA A 549 -8.11 -4.59 27.36
C ALA A 549 -9.48 -4.10 27.88
N GLU A 550 -9.69 -2.78 27.98
CA GLU A 550 -10.94 -2.20 28.44
C GLU A 550 -12.09 -2.41 27.43
N TRP A 551 -11.84 -2.29 26.14
CA TRP A 551 -12.84 -2.62 25.10
C TRP A 551 -13.28 -4.09 25.18
N ILE A 552 -12.36 -5.00 25.52
CA ILE A 552 -12.69 -6.41 25.78
C ILE A 552 -13.55 -6.57 27.04
N ARG A 553 -13.26 -5.84 28.14
CA ARG A 553 -14.12 -5.82 29.35
C ARG A 553 -15.53 -5.30 29.08
N GLN A 554 -15.67 -4.39 28.11
CA GLN A 554 -16.95 -3.82 27.71
C GLN A 554 -17.75 -4.73 26.75
N GLY A 555 -17.27 -5.94 26.46
CA GLY A 555 -17.97 -6.90 25.60
C GLY A 555 -17.68 -6.72 24.11
N MET A 556 -16.63 -5.98 23.76
CA MET A 556 -16.15 -5.75 22.39
C MET A 556 -17.19 -5.08 21.46
N PRO A 557 -17.80 -3.94 21.85
CA PRO A 557 -18.74 -3.22 20.98
C PRO A 557 -18.07 -2.79 19.65
N TYR A 558 -18.73 -3.09 18.53
CA TYR A 558 -18.29 -2.64 17.20
C TYR A 558 -18.42 -1.12 17.06
N GLU A 559 -19.60 -0.58 17.38
CA GLU A 559 -19.96 0.84 17.36
C GLU A 559 -20.82 1.19 18.58
N THR A 560 -20.80 2.45 19.00
CA THR A 560 -21.71 2.97 20.04
C THR A 560 -22.98 3.58 19.43
N PRO A 561 -24.14 3.57 20.13
CA PRO A 561 -25.35 4.21 19.61
C PRO A 561 -25.15 5.71 19.34
N GLY A 562 -25.43 6.15 18.12
CA GLY A 562 -25.27 7.56 17.70
C GLY A 562 -23.82 7.99 17.49
N GLN A 563 -22.88 7.04 17.32
CA GLN A 563 -21.47 7.31 17.08
C GLN A 563 -21.25 8.22 15.85
N PRO A 564 -20.49 9.32 15.97
CA PRO A 564 -20.28 10.23 14.86
C PRO A 564 -19.17 9.73 13.91
N THR A 565 -19.30 10.02 12.63
CA THR A 565 -18.33 9.65 11.60
C THR A 565 -17.18 10.66 11.51
N LEU A 566 -15.97 10.18 11.24
CA LEU A 566 -14.79 11.05 11.01
C LEU A 566 -15.00 11.82 9.69
N THR A 567 -14.86 13.14 9.73
CA THR A 567 -15.03 14.02 8.54
C THR A 567 -13.72 14.63 8.05
N GLY A 568 -12.66 14.58 8.84
CA GLY A 568 -11.32 15.04 8.46
C GLY A 568 -10.38 15.19 9.65
N ILE A 569 -9.13 15.53 9.38
CA ILE A 569 -8.13 15.88 10.40
C ILE A 569 -7.47 17.22 10.08
N GLU A 570 -6.98 17.90 11.11
CA GLU A 570 -6.26 19.17 11.01
C GLU A 570 -4.94 19.06 11.79
N VAL A 571 -3.84 19.54 11.23
CA VAL A 571 -2.54 19.61 11.89
C VAL A 571 -2.16 21.06 12.19
N GLN A 572 -1.67 21.30 13.40
CA GLN A 572 -1.26 22.62 13.87
C GLN A 572 0.21 22.56 14.36
N PRO A 573 1.09 23.50 13.94
CA PRO A 573 0.84 24.54 12.94
C PRO A 573 0.73 23.95 11.51
N ALA A 574 -0.18 24.49 10.70
CA ALA A 574 -0.33 24.11 9.29
C ALA A 574 0.81 24.64 8.41
N GLU A 575 1.39 25.80 8.76
CA GLU A 575 2.63 26.34 8.20
C GLU A 575 3.41 27.04 9.32
N LYS A 576 4.71 26.78 9.43
CA LYS A 576 5.61 27.54 10.32
C LYS A 576 7.03 27.60 9.75
N THR A 577 7.65 28.77 9.88
CA THR A 577 9.09 28.97 9.67
C THR A 577 9.86 28.64 10.95
N TYR A 578 10.97 27.91 10.81
CA TYR A 578 11.84 27.45 11.89
C TYR A 578 13.28 27.89 11.60
N ARG A 579 14.09 28.09 12.64
CA ARG A 579 15.55 28.23 12.52
C ARG A 579 16.18 26.85 12.32
N LYS A 580 17.39 26.79 11.77
CA LYS A 580 18.19 25.56 11.71
C LYS A 580 18.37 24.95 13.10
N ASN A 581 18.22 23.64 13.20
CA ASN A 581 18.23 22.87 14.45
C ASN A 581 17.15 23.26 15.50
N GLU A 582 16.12 24.03 15.12
CA GLU A 582 14.96 24.29 15.99
C GLU A 582 14.04 23.04 16.04
N ALA A 583 13.51 22.78 17.24
CA ALA A 583 12.49 21.76 17.48
C ALA A 583 11.07 22.36 17.47
N GLY A 584 10.09 21.57 17.07
CA GLY A 584 8.66 21.89 17.08
C GLY A 584 7.83 20.71 17.56
N VAL A 585 6.55 20.96 17.81
CA VAL A 585 5.56 19.92 18.14
C VAL A 585 4.37 20.11 17.22
N LEU A 586 3.93 19.02 16.60
CA LEU A 586 2.72 18.99 15.79
C LEU A 586 1.56 18.49 16.65
N LYS A 587 0.42 19.20 16.60
CA LYS A 587 -0.84 18.74 17.19
C LYS A 587 -1.80 18.34 16.09
N VAL A 588 -2.40 17.16 16.18
CA VAL A 588 -3.35 16.65 15.19
C VAL A 588 -4.72 16.44 15.82
N THR A 589 -5.72 17.08 15.23
CA THR A 589 -7.10 17.10 15.73
C THR A 589 -8.04 16.49 14.71
N ALA A 590 -8.73 15.41 15.09
CA ALA A 590 -9.79 14.80 14.30
C ALA A 590 -11.10 15.60 14.47
N ARG A 591 -11.87 15.73 13.39
CA ARG A 591 -13.19 16.39 13.35
C ARG A 591 -14.26 15.36 12.96
N TYR A 592 -15.42 15.43 13.60
CA TYR A 592 -16.50 14.45 13.44
C TYR A 592 -17.81 15.09 12.96
N SER A 593 -18.73 14.29 12.41
CA SER A 593 -19.96 14.75 11.75
C SER A 593 -20.99 15.42 12.67
N ASN A 594 -20.90 15.22 13.98
CA ASN A 594 -21.68 15.95 14.99
C ASN A 594 -21.02 17.27 15.44
N GLY A 595 -19.91 17.68 14.80
CA GLY A 595 -19.18 18.90 15.12
C GLY A 595 -18.18 18.77 16.29
N THR A 596 -18.06 17.61 16.94
CA THR A 596 -17.04 17.41 17.97
C THR A 596 -15.65 17.23 17.36
N SER A 597 -14.63 17.35 18.20
CA SER A 597 -13.23 17.10 17.84
C SER A 597 -12.48 16.35 18.94
N ARG A 598 -11.44 15.61 18.54
CA ARG A 598 -10.59 14.79 19.42
C ARG A 598 -9.12 15.04 19.09
N ASP A 599 -8.29 15.12 20.12
CA ASP A 599 -6.83 15.07 19.94
C ASP A 599 -6.42 13.65 19.57
N VAL A 600 -5.78 13.50 18.42
CA VAL A 600 -5.34 12.21 17.87
C VAL A 600 -3.84 12.20 17.58
N THR A 601 -3.08 13.15 18.12
CA THR A 601 -1.64 13.34 17.91
C THR A 601 -0.86 12.03 18.11
N ALA A 602 -1.01 11.37 19.27
CA ALA A 602 -0.35 10.09 19.58
C ALA A 602 -0.82 8.89 18.73
N LEU A 603 -1.98 8.99 18.08
CA LEU A 603 -2.53 7.96 17.18
C LEU A 603 -2.26 8.28 15.70
N THR A 604 -1.65 9.42 15.41
CA THR A 604 -1.34 9.87 14.06
C THR A 604 0.02 9.33 13.64
N ASP A 605 0.13 8.91 12.39
CA ASP A 605 1.40 8.54 11.79
C ASP A 605 1.99 9.71 10.98
N TYR A 606 3.31 9.89 11.06
CA TYR A 606 4.01 11.08 10.54
C TYR A 606 5.11 10.72 9.54
N ILE A 607 5.12 11.39 8.39
CA ILE A 607 6.18 11.25 7.37
C ILE A 607 6.70 12.63 6.99
N SER A 608 8.02 12.83 7.06
CA SER A 608 8.69 13.95 6.40
C SER A 608 8.99 13.61 4.93
N SER A 609 8.65 14.51 4.01
CA SER A 609 8.97 14.37 2.58
C SER A 609 10.46 14.57 2.29
N GLU A 610 11.16 15.40 3.08
CA GLU A 610 12.59 15.68 2.92
C GLU A 610 13.28 15.63 4.29
N LYS A 611 13.68 14.42 4.70
CA LYS A 611 14.37 14.16 5.98
C LYS A 611 15.69 14.94 6.14
N ALA A 612 16.26 15.40 5.03
CA ALA A 612 17.44 16.26 5.02
C ALA A 612 17.17 17.68 5.57
N ILE A 613 15.91 18.14 5.60
CA ILE A 613 15.50 19.48 6.08
C ILE A 613 14.81 19.39 7.45
N ALA A 614 13.92 18.42 7.63
CA ALA A 614 13.30 18.15 8.93
C ALA A 614 12.93 16.68 9.11
N THR A 615 13.01 16.20 10.35
CA THR A 615 12.54 14.88 10.79
C THR A 615 11.41 15.03 11.79
N VAL A 616 10.64 13.96 11.98
CA VAL A 616 9.51 13.87 12.93
C VAL A 616 9.51 12.47 13.55
N ASP A 617 9.20 12.38 14.85
CA ASP A 617 9.09 11.10 15.58
C ASP A 617 7.66 10.54 15.60
N GLU A 618 7.43 9.46 16.36
CA GLU A 618 6.11 8.81 16.42
C GLU A 618 5.11 9.60 17.27
N GLU A 619 5.58 10.47 18.15
CA GLU A 619 4.82 11.32 19.06
C GLU A 619 4.42 12.67 18.44
N GLY A 620 5.01 13.04 17.31
CA GLY A 620 4.75 14.29 16.59
C GLY A 620 5.71 15.44 16.94
N HIS A 621 6.82 15.17 17.62
CA HIS A 621 7.91 16.13 17.77
C HIS A 621 8.73 16.19 16.47
N MET A 622 8.93 17.40 15.97
CA MET A 622 9.63 17.69 14.72
C MET A 622 10.97 18.37 15.03
N LYS A 623 12.03 18.03 14.29
CA LYS A 623 13.33 18.69 14.41
C LYS A 623 13.88 19.06 13.03
N THR A 624 14.28 20.31 12.87
CA THR A 624 14.96 20.79 11.65
C THR A 624 16.46 20.49 11.68
N THR A 625 17.11 20.51 10.51
CA THR A 625 18.54 20.23 10.34
C THR A 625 19.37 21.51 10.16
N THR A 626 20.60 21.37 9.64
CA THR A 626 21.46 22.46 9.16
C THR A 626 21.10 22.98 7.76
N GLU A 627 20.23 22.27 7.03
CA GLU A 627 19.93 22.59 5.64
C GLU A 627 18.82 23.63 5.53
N SER A 628 19.06 24.64 4.68
CA SER A 628 18.03 25.61 4.33
C SER A 628 17.12 25.04 3.23
N GLY A 629 15.82 25.31 3.32
CA GLY A 629 14.85 24.87 2.33
C GLY A 629 13.44 24.79 2.89
N GLU A 630 12.60 23.99 2.25
CA GLU A 630 11.27 23.66 2.76
C GLU A 630 10.95 22.19 2.58
N THR A 631 10.21 21.65 3.53
CA THR A 631 9.70 20.28 3.55
C THR A 631 8.28 20.24 4.10
N VAL A 632 7.65 19.07 3.99
CA VAL A 632 6.26 18.84 4.37
C VAL A 632 6.23 17.65 5.31
N ILE A 633 5.64 17.86 6.49
CA ILE A 633 5.29 16.75 7.38
C ILE A 633 3.85 16.34 7.07
N VAL A 634 3.69 15.12 6.58
CA VAL A 634 2.40 14.47 6.29
C VAL A 634 1.93 13.76 7.55
N ALA A 635 0.78 14.14 8.06
CA ALA A 635 0.09 13.56 9.20
C ALA A 635 -1.06 12.67 8.72
N ARG A 636 -1.14 11.42 9.20
CA ARG A 636 -2.07 10.39 8.73
C ARG A 636 -2.86 9.75 9.85
N TYR A 637 -4.18 9.73 9.75
CA TYR A 637 -5.06 9.10 10.74
C TYR A 637 -6.35 8.60 10.07
N MET A 638 -6.61 7.29 10.14
CA MET A 638 -7.85 6.64 9.67
C MET A 638 -8.28 7.07 8.24
N GLY A 639 -7.37 6.96 7.27
CA GLY A 639 -7.60 7.32 5.87
C GLY A 639 -7.66 8.84 5.59
N GLN A 640 -7.51 9.67 6.61
CA GLN A 640 -7.41 11.12 6.47
C GLN A 640 -5.94 11.56 6.47
N VAL A 641 -5.64 12.57 5.65
CA VAL A 641 -4.30 13.13 5.49
C VAL A 641 -4.35 14.65 5.67
N ALA A 642 -3.50 15.18 6.55
CA ALA A 642 -3.21 16.61 6.66
C ALA A 642 -1.71 16.87 6.55
N ILE A 643 -1.33 18.11 6.28
CA ILE A 643 0.07 18.49 6.05
C ILE A 643 0.47 19.71 6.88
N SER A 644 1.68 19.67 7.44
CA SER A 644 2.35 20.82 8.06
C SER A 644 3.52 21.24 7.17
N ARG A 645 3.50 22.49 6.69
CA ARG A 645 4.57 23.08 5.88
C ARG A 645 5.66 23.64 6.79
N VAL A 646 6.89 23.16 6.60
CA VAL A 646 8.07 23.53 7.40
C VAL A 646 9.06 24.26 6.50
N ALA A 647 9.34 25.52 6.83
CA ALA A 647 10.30 26.36 6.11
C ALA A 647 11.51 26.70 6.98
N VAL A 648 12.72 26.53 6.44
CA VAL A 648 14.01 26.82 7.08
C VAL A 648 14.78 27.80 6.18
N PRO A 649 14.81 29.11 6.50
CA PRO A 649 15.44 30.12 5.65
C PRO A 649 16.97 30.05 5.74
N ALA A 650 17.65 30.76 4.84
CA ALA A 650 19.09 31.01 4.95
C ALA A 650 19.47 31.77 6.23
N ASP A 651 20.69 31.56 6.73
CA ASP A 651 21.21 32.13 7.99
C ASP A 651 21.20 33.67 8.02
N LYS A 652 21.16 34.30 6.84
CA LYS A 652 21.08 35.74 6.67
C LYS A 652 20.11 36.08 5.53
N LEU A 653 18.91 36.53 5.89
CA LEU A 653 18.00 37.15 4.94
C LEU A 653 18.59 38.47 4.42
N LEU A 654 18.37 38.76 3.14
CA LEU A 654 18.84 39.98 2.49
C LEU A 654 17.84 41.13 2.68
N PRO A 655 18.30 42.39 2.68
CA PRO A 655 17.42 43.55 2.86
C PRO A 655 16.33 43.62 1.76
N PRO A 656 15.07 43.95 2.08
CA PRO A 656 13.98 44.04 1.08
C PRO A 656 14.29 44.94 -0.12
N GLU A 657 15.12 45.97 0.06
CA GLU A 657 15.55 46.91 -0.97
C GLU A 657 16.33 46.21 -2.09
N ARG A 658 17.04 45.11 -1.81
CA ARG A 658 17.71 44.28 -2.83
C ARG A 658 16.69 43.65 -3.79
N TYR A 659 15.52 43.28 -3.29
CA TYR A 659 14.45 42.66 -4.08
C TYR A 659 13.60 43.70 -4.82
N ALA A 660 13.37 44.86 -4.20
CA ALA A 660 12.65 45.98 -4.82
C ALA A 660 13.37 46.57 -6.06
N GLY A 661 14.70 46.41 -6.14
CA GLY A 661 15.51 46.82 -7.30
C GLY A 661 15.59 45.80 -8.44
N LEU A 662 14.91 44.66 -8.36
CA LEU A 662 14.92 43.63 -9.42
C LEU A 662 13.99 44.00 -10.59
N THR A 663 14.41 43.67 -11.82
CA THR A 663 13.61 43.85 -13.02
C THR A 663 12.36 42.96 -13.00
N VAL A 664 11.18 43.55 -13.14
CA VAL A 664 9.89 42.83 -13.19
C VAL A 664 9.24 43.10 -14.54
N SER A 665 9.04 42.05 -15.35
CA SER A 665 8.34 42.12 -16.63
C SER A 665 6.85 41.81 -16.48
N ASN A 666 6.49 40.82 -15.65
CA ASN A 666 5.10 40.43 -15.39
C ASN A 666 4.91 39.84 -13.98
N GLU A 667 3.73 39.28 -13.70
CA GLU A 667 3.37 38.79 -12.35
C GLU A 667 4.17 37.55 -11.91
N ILE A 668 4.66 36.74 -12.86
CA ILE A 668 5.52 35.57 -12.59
C ILE A 668 6.74 36.02 -11.79
N ASP A 669 7.38 37.10 -12.23
CA ASP A 669 8.60 37.63 -11.62
C ASP A 669 8.34 38.05 -10.16
N LYS A 670 7.22 38.73 -9.89
CA LYS A 670 6.85 39.15 -8.52
C LYS A 670 6.59 37.96 -7.61
N LEU A 671 5.89 36.94 -8.10
CA LEU A 671 5.54 35.75 -7.32
C LEU A 671 6.77 34.87 -7.05
N VAL A 672 7.71 34.80 -7.98
CA VAL A 672 9.02 34.13 -7.78
C VAL A 672 9.91 34.96 -6.85
N TYR A 673 10.03 36.27 -7.02
CA TYR A 673 10.90 37.09 -6.15
C TYR A 673 10.40 37.16 -4.72
N THR A 674 9.07 37.23 -4.51
CA THR A 674 8.44 37.09 -3.18
C THR A 674 8.81 35.75 -2.53
N ARG A 675 8.92 34.68 -3.32
CA ARG A 675 9.33 33.34 -2.87
C ARG A 675 10.82 33.29 -2.52
N LEU A 676 11.69 33.82 -3.39
CA LEU A 676 13.13 33.88 -3.15
C LEU A 676 13.49 34.75 -1.94
N GLN A 677 12.76 35.85 -1.71
CA GLN A 677 12.91 36.73 -0.56
C GLN A 677 12.62 36.02 0.77
N LYS A 678 11.58 35.18 0.84
CA LYS A 678 11.28 34.37 2.04
C LYS A 678 12.40 33.38 2.38
N LEU A 679 13.12 32.88 1.37
CA LEU A 679 14.18 31.88 1.54
C LEU A 679 15.59 32.50 1.71
N GLY A 680 15.77 33.75 1.28
CA GLY A 680 17.06 34.47 1.33
C GLY A 680 17.92 34.30 0.07
N HIS A 681 17.34 33.87 -1.05
CA HIS A 681 18.04 33.71 -2.32
C HIS A 681 17.91 34.98 -3.19
N LEU A 682 18.89 35.25 -4.06
CA LEU A 682 18.78 36.18 -5.18
C LEU A 682 18.63 35.42 -6.50
N PRO A 683 17.88 35.97 -7.49
CA PRO A 683 17.96 35.46 -8.86
C PRO A 683 19.39 35.63 -9.41
N SER A 684 19.79 34.75 -10.33
CA SER A 684 21.01 34.89 -11.11
C SER A 684 20.94 36.10 -12.07
N ASP A 685 22.07 36.44 -12.69
CA ASP A 685 22.12 37.51 -13.69
C ASP A 685 21.21 37.22 -14.90
N THR A 686 20.89 38.26 -15.67
CA THR A 686 20.10 38.09 -16.91
C THR A 686 20.95 37.36 -17.96
N CYS A 687 20.36 36.42 -18.69
CA CYS A 687 21.02 35.75 -19.80
C CYS A 687 21.28 36.73 -20.97
N THR A 688 22.28 36.40 -21.78
CA THR A 688 22.62 37.13 -23.00
C THR A 688 21.55 36.98 -24.08
N ASP A 689 21.53 37.89 -25.05
CA ASP A 689 20.61 37.82 -26.18
C ASP A 689 20.76 36.52 -26.99
N ALA A 690 21.97 35.94 -27.07
CA ALA A 690 22.20 34.68 -27.76
C ALA A 690 21.68 33.47 -26.96
N GLU A 691 21.88 33.45 -25.63
CA GLU A 691 21.27 32.44 -24.75
C GLU A 691 19.74 32.49 -24.86
N PHE A 692 19.13 33.69 -24.80
CA PHE A 692 17.69 33.87 -24.98
C PHE A 692 17.20 33.40 -26.36
N LEU A 693 17.88 33.78 -27.43
CA LEU A 693 17.53 33.41 -28.80
C LEU A 693 17.54 31.88 -28.97
N ARG A 694 18.61 31.22 -28.53
CA ARG A 694 18.75 29.76 -28.56
C ARG A 694 17.65 29.09 -27.74
N ARG A 695 17.47 29.52 -26.48
CA ARG A 695 16.51 28.95 -25.53
C ARG A 695 15.07 29.06 -26.02
N SER A 696 14.67 30.25 -26.45
CA SER A 696 13.31 30.54 -26.94
C SER A 696 12.96 29.72 -28.20
N THR A 697 13.89 29.59 -29.15
CA THR A 697 13.66 28.82 -30.38
C THR A 697 13.57 27.31 -30.10
N LEU A 698 14.43 26.79 -29.22
CA LEU A 698 14.42 25.38 -28.84
C LEU A 698 13.18 24.99 -28.02
N ASP A 699 12.75 25.84 -27.08
CA ASP A 699 11.57 25.54 -26.24
C ASP A 699 10.24 25.70 -26.97
N ALA A 700 10.12 26.73 -27.83
CA ALA A 700 8.88 27.02 -28.55
C ALA A 700 8.65 26.10 -29.75
N ILE A 701 9.69 25.87 -30.57
CA ILE A 701 9.56 25.17 -31.86
C ILE A 701 10.51 23.97 -32.04
N GLY A 702 11.36 23.66 -31.07
CA GLY A 702 12.25 22.49 -31.12
C GLY A 702 13.30 22.55 -32.23
N MET A 703 13.82 23.75 -32.54
CA MET A 703 14.84 23.96 -33.58
C MET A 703 15.86 25.01 -33.14
N LEU A 704 17.01 25.00 -33.82
CA LEU A 704 17.96 26.11 -33.76
C LEU A 704 17.50 27.25 -34.68
N PRO A 705 17.77 28.52 -34.33
CA PRO A 705 17.62 29.65 -35.25
C PRO A 705 18.61 29.51 -36.42
N THR A 706 18.31 30.11 -37.56
CA THR A 706 19.27 30.15 -38.68
C THR A 706 20.43 31.10 -38.37
N VAL A 707 21.51 31.01 -39.15
CA VAL A 707 22.69 31.90 -39.00
C VAL A 707 22.28 33.36 -39.27
N GLU A 708 21.37 33.59 -40.20
CA GLU A 708 20.83 34.90 -40.57
C GLU A 708 19.95 35.46 -39.44
N GLU A 709 19.05 34.64 -38.89
CA GLU A 709 18.23 35.00 -37.72
C GLU A 709 19.12 35.37 -36.53
N ALA A 710 20.16 34.59 -36.24
CA ALA A 710 21.12 34.86 -35.16
C ALA A 710 21.91 36.16 -35.37
N ARG A 711 22.43 36.40 -36.58
CA ARG A 711 23.13 37.67 -36.90
C ARG A 711 22.17 38.87 -36.81
N ALA A 712 20.92 38.74 -37.29
CA ALA A 712 19.93 39.80 -37.26
C ALA A 712 19.48 40.14 -35.82
N PHE A 713 19.22 39.14 -34.97
CA PHE A 713 18.81 39.35 -33.58
C PHE A 713 19.93 39.97 -32.73
N ALA A 714 21.18 39.53 -32.95
CA ALA A 714 22.36 40.11 -32.30
C ALA A 714 22.64 41.56 -32.74
N ALA A 715 22.40 41.90 -34.02
CA ALA A 715 22.56 43.25 -34.53
C ALA A 715 21.43 44.22 -34.13
N SER A 716 20.23 43.70 -33.83
CA SER A 716 19.06 44.51 -33.49
C SER A 716 19.21 45.24 -32.15
N LYS A 717 18.90 46.54 -32.18
CA LYS A 717 18.85 47.44 -31.01
C LYS A 717 17.43 47.87 -30.63
N ASP A 718 16.39 47.25 -31.22
CA ASP A 718 15.00 47.54 -30.86
C ASP A 718 14.74 47.04 -29.43
N PRO A 719 14.28 47.89 -28.49
CA PRO A 719 13.92 47.47 -27.12
C PRO A 719 12.79 46.44 -27.07
N LYS A 720 12.01 46.27 -28.15
CA LYS A 720 10.95 45.26 -28.29
C LYS A 720 11.39 43.99 -29.03
N LYS A 721 12.67 43.82 -29.38
CA LYS A 721 13.10 42.66 -30.18
C LYS A 721 12.74 41.31 -29.57
N HIS A 722 12.80 41.17 -28.23
CA HIS A 722 12.38 39.95 -27.53
C HIS A 722 10.88 39.68 -27.65
N GLU A 723 10.04 40.73 -27.56
CA GLU A 723 8.58 40.64 -27.74
C GLU A 723 8.23 40.19 -29.16
N GLN A 724 8.76 40.92 -30.17
CA GLN A 724 8.55 40.63 -31.59
C GLN A 724 9.03 39.22 -31.97
N TRP A 725 10.15 38.78 -31.41
CA TRP A 725 10.71 37.44 -31.68
C TRP A 725 9.84 36.31 -31.11
N VAL A 726 9.35 36.45 -29.88
CA VAL A 726 8.42 35.47 -29.28
C VAL A 726 7.11 35.40 -30.08
N ASP A 727 6.57 36.56 -30.47
CA ASP A 727 5.36 36.62 -31.30
C ASP A 727 5.55 35.97 -32.67
N ALA A 728 6.71 36.18 -33.32
CA ALA A 728 7.05 35.51 -34.58
C ALA A 728 7.22 33.99 -34.41
N LEU A 729 7.92 33.53 -33.36
CA LEU A 729 8.14 32.10 -33.09
C LEU A 729 6.81 31.34 -32.88
N LEU A 730 5.87 31.92 -32.13
CA LEU A 730 4.59 31.26 -31.83
C LEU A 730 3.64 31.19 -33.05
N GLN A 731 3.91 31.92 -34.13
CA GLN A 731 3.15 31.80 -35.39
C GLN A 731 3.80 30.85 -36.43
N ARG A 732 5.00 30.34 -36.17
CA ARG A 732 5.67 29.38 -37.06
C ARG A 732 4.95 28.03 -37.09
N PRO A 733 4.77 27.39 -38.26
CA PRO A 733 4.13 26.07 -38.36
C PRO A 733 4.87 24.98 -37.58
N GLU A 734 6.18 25.13 -37.39
CA GLU A 734 7.04 24.24 -36.59
C GLU A 734 6.62 24.14 -35.12
N TRP A 735 5.94 25.15 -34.57
CA TRP A 735 5.36 25.13 -33.23
C TRP A 735 4.39 23.96 -33.08
N ALA A 736 3.47 23.82 -34.05
CA ALA A 736 2.42 22.81 -33.95
C ALA A 736 2.99 21.39 -33.98
N ASP A 737 3.99 21.13 -34.83
CA ASP A 737 4.66 19.83 -34.87
C ASP A 737 5.48 19.54 -33.60
N HIS A 738 6.10 20.56 -32.99
CA HIS A 738 6.87 20.42 -31.74
C HIS A 738 6.01 20.15 -30.50
N TRP A 739 4.82 20.75 -30.41
CA TRP A 739 3.91 20.49 -29.30
C TRP A 739 3.05 19.23 -29.52
N ALA A 740 2.66 18.94 -30.77
CA ALA A 740 1.97 17.70 -31.09
C ALA A 740 2.81 16.45 -30.78
N ILE A 741 4.13 16.44 -31.01
CA ILE A 741 4.95 15.27 -30.68
C ILE A 741 5.02 15.03 -29.16
N LYS A 742 5.22 16.08 -28.35
CA LYS A 742 5.23 16.01 -26.88
C LYS A 742 3.92 15.44 -26.31
N TRP A 743 2.77 15.89 -26.85
CA TRP A 743 1.47 15.36 -26.44
C TRP A 743 1.20 13.97 -27.01
N GLY A 744 1.68 13.68 -28.20
CA GLY A 744 1.61 12.36 -28.82
C GLY A 744 2.28 11.28 -27.98
N ASP A 745 3.36 11.59 -27.25
CA ASP A 745 4.01 10.64 -26.35
C ASP A 745 3.14 10.27 -25.13
N LEU A 746 2.23 11.15 -24.72
CA LEU A 746 1.32 10.94 -23.59
C LEU A 746 -0.01 10.28 -24.02
N ILE A 747 -0.50 10.54 -25.24
CA ILE A 747 -1.84 10.13 -25.67
C ILE A 747 -1.89 9.09 -26.80
N ARG A 748 -0.81 8.86 -27.57
CA ARG A 748 -0.81 7.85 -28.64
C ARG A 748 -0.77 6.45 -28.02
N PRO A 749 -1.74 5.58 -28.31
CA PRO A 749 -1.72 4.21 -27.82
C PRO A 749 -0.72 3.36 -28.62
N ASN A 750 -0.42 2.17 -28.11
CA ASN A 750 0.51 1.24 -28.76
C ASN A 750 -0.02 0.83 -30.16
N PRO A 751 0.69 1.15 -31.26
CA PRO A 751 0.24 0.82 -32.62
C PRO A 751 0.19 -0.68 -32.88
N SER A 752 0.84 -1.51 -32.06
CA SER A 752 0.75 -2.97 -32.10
C SER A 752 -0.52 -3.53 -31.42
N ARG A 753 -1.20 -2.74 -30.57
CA ARG A 753 -2.50 -3.09 -29.95
C ARG A 753 -3.67 -2.51 -30.74
N VAL A 754 -3.56 -1.25 -31.14
CA VAL A 754 -4.66 -0.47 -31.72
C VAL A 754 -4.69 -0.53 -33.25
N GLY A 755 -3.56 -0.83 -33.89
CA GLY A 755 -3.36 -0.77 -35.33
C GLY A 755 -2.65 0.52 -35.76
N VAL A 756 -1.89 0.44 -36.84
CA VAL A 756 -1.05 1.55 -37.32
C VAL A 756 -1.88 2.73 -37.83
N LYS A 757 -2.98 2.47 -38.55
CA LYS A 757 -3.83 3.50 -39.17
C LYS A 757 -4.57 4.39 -38.14
N PRO A 758 -5.25 3.84 -37.10
CA PRO A 758 -5.86 4.69 -36.07
C PRO A 758 -4.86 5.61 -35.35
N VAL A 759 -3.65 5.12 -35.05
CA VAL A 759 -2.60 5.92 -34.38
C VAL A 759 -2.13 7.06 -35.29
N TYR A 760 -1.95 6.81 -36.59
CA TYR A 760 -1.64 7.87 -37.56
C TYR A 760 -2.75 8.93 -37.62
N LEU A 761 -4.02 8.53 -37.64
CA LEU A 761 -5.15 9.48 -37.67
C LEU A 761 -5.26 10.32 -36.39
N LEU A 762 -4.97 9.73 -35.23
CA LEU A 762 -4.86 10.47 -33.96
C LEU A 762 -3.72 11.51 -34.01
N ASP A 763 -2.54 11.13 -34.51
CA ASP A 763 -1.38 12.02 -34.65
C ASP A 763 -1.68 13.19 -35.61
N GLN A 764 -2.34 12.93 -36.74
CA GLN A 764 -2.77 13.98 -37.67
C GLN A 764 -3.83 14.92 -37.06
N TRP A 765 -4.83 14.39 -36.35
CA TRP A 765 -5.82 15.22 -35.63
C TRP A 765 -5.18 16.10 -34.55
N LEU A 766 -4.19 15.56 -33.84
CA LEU A 766 -3.45 16.29 -32.81
C LEU A 766 -2.64 17.43 -33.44
N ARG A 767 -1.84 17.13 -34.49
CA ARG A 767 -1.09 18.14 -35.24
C ARG A 767 -2.00 19.23 -35.82
N GLN A 768 -3.14 18.85 -36.37
CA GLN A 768 -4.11 19.82 -36.89
C GLN A 768 -4.70 20.70 -35.79
N SER A 769 -5.07 20.13 -34.64
CA SER A 769 -5.59 20.88 -33.49
C SER A 769 -4.56 21.89 -32.96
N PHE A 770 -3.26 21.56 -32.99
CA PHE A 770 -2.21 22.55 -32.71
C PHE A 770 -2.06 23.58 -33.84
N ARG A 771 -2.09 23.22 -35.12
CA ARG A 771 -2.00 24.20 -36.24
C ARG A 771 -3.12 25.25 -36.18
N GLU A 772 -4.31 24.85 -35.74
CA GLU A 772 -5.49 25.71 -35.54
C GLU A 772 -5.43 26.56 -34.26
N ASN A 773 -4.43 26.36 -33.40
CA ASN A 773 -4.37 26.86 -32.02
C ASN A 773 -5.67 26.57 -31.22
N LYS A 774 -6.17 25.34 -31.31
CA LYS A 774 -7.42 24.93 -30.68
C LYS A 774 -7.34 25.13 -29.15
N PRO A 775 -8.30 25.85 -28.53
CA PRO A 775 -8.40 25.98 -27.08
C PRO A 775 -8.33 24.64 -26.36
N TRP A 776 -7.59 24.58 -25.25
CA TRP A 776 -7.29 23.32 -24.56
C TRP A 776 -8.55 22.63 -24.00
N ASP A 777 -9.51 23.41 -23.51
CA ASP A 777 -10.83 22.92 -23.08
C ASP A 777 -11.57 22.18 -24.21
N ARG A 778 -11.56 22.74 -25.42
CA ARG A 778 -12.20 22.13 -26.60
C ARG A 778 -11.46 20.91 -27.10
N LEU A 779 -10.13 20.96 -27.15
CA LEU A 779 -9.29 19.81 -27.53
C LEU A 779 -9.58 18.62 -26.60
N VAL A 780 -9.60 18.84 -25.29
CA VAL A 780 -9.88 17.78 -24.31
C VAL A 780 -11.34 17.32 -24.38
N ARG A 781 -12.31 18.23 -24.55
CA ARG A 781 -13.73 17.86 -24.73
C ARG A 781 -13.92 16.95 -25.94
N GLU A 782 -13.40 17.34 -27.11
CA GLU A 782 -13.48 16.55 -28.34
C GLU A 782 -12.86 15.15 -28.17
N LEU A 783 -11.73 15.06 -27.46
CA LEU A 783 -11.05 13.80 -27.16
C LEU A 783 -11.88 12.90 -26.22
N LEU A 784 -12.42 13.47 -25.13
CA LEU A 784 -13.22 12.77 -24.13
C LEU A 784 -14.55 12.25 -24.68
N THR A 785 -15.26 13.08 -25.45
CA THR A 785 -16.56 12.71 -26.02
C THR A 785 -16.46 12.02 -27.37
N ALA A 786 -15.25 11.68 -27.84
CA ALA A 786 -15.03 11.05 -29.14
C ALA A 786 -15.90 9.80 -29.33
N GLN A 787 -16.51 9.70 -30.52
CA GLN A 787 -17.33 8.58 -31.01
C GLN A 787 -17.10 8.47 -32.52
N GLY A 788 -17.36 7.31 -33.11
CA GLY A 788 -17.15 7.08 -34.53
C GLY A 788 -16.38 5.80 -34.83
N ASN A 789 -15.67 5.80 -35.96
CA ASN A 789 -14.96 4.65 -36.50
C ASN A 789 -13.45 4.84 -36.39
N THR A 790 -12.71 3.88 -35.84
CA THR A 790 -11.26 4.01 -35.62
C THR A 790 -10.42 4.18 -36.90
N HIS A 791 -10.99 3.96 -38.09
CA HIS A 791 -10.35 4.20 -39.40
C HIS A 791 -10.68 5.55 -40.05
N HIS A 792 -11.46 6.39 -39.38
CA HIS A 792 -11.83 7.75 -39.81
C HIS A 792 -11.61 8.77 -38.68
N ASP A 793 -12.06 8.45 -37.47
CA ASP A 793 -12.10 9.35 -36.32
C ASP A 793 -10.90 9.10 -35.38
N GLY A 794 -9.80 9.83 -35.61
CA GLY A 794 -8.53 9.67 -34.88
C GLY A 794 -8.65 9.60 -33.35
N PRO A 795 -9.34 10.55 -32.68
CA PRO A 795 -9.57 10.53 -31.22
C PRO A 795 -10.12 9.22 -30.64
N VAL A 796 -10.90 8.45 -31.41
CA VAL A 796 -11.48 7.17 -30.97
C VAL A 796 -10.42 6.09 -30.74
N ALA A 797 -9.21 6.26 -31.28
CA ALA A 797 -8.08 5.34 -31.07
C ALA A 797 -7.71 5.17 -29.58
N ILE A 798 -7.89 6.19 -28.74
CA ILE A 798 -7.63 6.11 -27.29
C ILE A 798 -8.56 5.10 -26.63
N TRP A 799 -9.85 5.15 -26.96
CA TRP A 799 -10.89 4.26 -26.41
C TRP A 799 -10.79 2.81 -26.90
N ARG A 800 -10.02 2.58 -27.98
CA ARG A 800 -9.61 1.23 -28.40
C ARG A 800 -8.49 0.63 -27.54
N ASP A 801 -7.64 1.46 -26.95
CA ASP A 801 -6.58 1.06 -26.02
C ASP A 801 -7.08 0.96 -24.57
N LYS A 802 -7.71 2.04 -24.08
CA LYS A 802 -8.30 2.16 -22.75
C LYS A 802 -9.69 1.55 -22.75
N ARG A 803 -9.73 0.22 -22.89
CA ARG A 803 -10.97 -0.52 -23.14
C ARG A 803 -11.87 -0.56 -21.92
N GLU A 804 -11.33 -0.72 -20.72
CA GLU A 804 -12.16 -0.81 -19.52
C GLU A 804 -12.39 0.56 -18.89
N PRO A 805 -13.58 0.83 -18.29
CA PRO A 805 -13.91 2.13 -17.71
C PRO A 805 -12.89 2.60 -16.66
N VAL A 806 -12.27 1.65 -15.97
CA VAL A 806 -11.20 1.88 -14.99
C VAL A 806 -9.91 2.38 -15.63
N ASP A 807 -9.52 1.89 -16.80
CA ASP A 807 -8.30 2.33 -17.51
C ASP A 807 -8.49 3.74 -18.09
N ALA A 808 -9.73 4.05 -18.51
CA ALA A 808 -10.12 5.39 -18.93
C ALA A 808 -10.07 6.40 -17.77
N ALA A 809 -10.57 6.03 -16.59
CA ALA A 809 -10.48 6.87 -15.39
C ALA A 809 -9.04 7.16 -14.97
N THR A 810 -8.16 6.14 -14.96
CA THR A 810 -6.71 6.32 -14.73
C THR A 810 -6.11 7.31 -15.72
N PHE A 811 -6.30 7.07 -17.03
CA PHE A 811 -5.74 7.91 -18.09
C PHE A 811 -6.19 9.37 -17.96
N VAL A 812 -7.49 9.61 -17.76
CA VAL A 812 -8.03 10.97 -17.67
C VAL A 812 -7.60 11.66 -16.37
N GLY A 813 -7.60 10.96 -15.23
CA GLY A 813 -7.12 11.48 -13.96
C GLY A 813 -5.66 11.93 -14.04
N GLN A 814 -4.77 11.06 -14.51
CA GLN A 814 -3.33 11.36 -14.57
C GLN A 814 -3.01 12.44 -15.61
N ILE A 815 -3.51 12.31 -16.84
CA ILE A 815 -3.08 13.19 -17.94
C ILE A 815 -3.73 14.57 -17.86
N PHE A 816 -5.01 14.69 -17.49
CA PHE A 816 -5.76 15.95 -17.56
C PHE A 816 -6.08 16.59 -16.21
N LEU A 817 -6.01 15.84 -15.10
CA LEU A 817 -6.24 16.37 -13.75
C LEU A 817 -4.97 16.38 -12.88
N GLY A 818 -3.91 15.66 -13.29
CA GLY A 818 -2.72 15.47 -12.45
C GLY A 818 -3.00 14.63 -11.20
N VAL A 819 -4.02 13.77 -11.25
CA VAL A 819 -4.49 12.95 -10.12
C VAL A 819 -4.23 11.48 -10.41
N ARG A 820 -3.31 10.88 -9.65
CA ARG A 820 -2.90 9.47 -9.81
C ARG A 820 -3.87 8.49 -9.13
N LEU A 821 -5.09 8.41 -9.68
CA LEU A 821 -6.16 7.57 -9.17
C LEU A 821 -5.84 6.06 -9.17
N GLU A 822 -4.96 5.56 -10.04
CA GLU A 822 -4.63 4.12 -10.12
C GLU A 822 -4.10 3.55 -8.79
N CYS A 823 -3.44 4.36 -7.97
CA CYS A 823 -3.02 3.93 -6.63
C CYS A 823 -4.20 3.49 -5.74
N ALA A 824 -5.41 4.01 -5.99
CA ALA A 824 -6.64 3.66 -5.29
C ALA A 824 -7.42 2.46 -5.89
N LYS A 825 -6.99 1.92 -7.04
CA LYS A 825 -7.66 0.83 -7.80
C LYS A 825 -7.84 -0.47 -7.02
N CYS A 826 -6.98 -0.73 -6.04
CA CYS A 826 -6.94 -1.97 -5.25
C CYS A 826 -7.24 -1.77 -3.77
N HIS A 827 -6.87 -0.63 -3.20
CA HIS A 827 -7.07 -0.24 -1.80
C HIS A 827 -6.82 1.27 -1.67
N HIS A 828 -7.28 1.88 -0.57
CA HIS A 828 -6.98 3.29 -0.27
C HIS A 828 -5.46 3.51 -0.13
N HIS A 829 -4.89 4.42 -0.92
CA HIS A 829 -3.43 4.60 -0.96
C HIS A 829 -2.93 5.38 0.25
N PRO A 830 -1.90 4.90 0.99
CA PRO A 830 -1.60 5.40 2.32
C PRO A 830 -1.05 6.83 2.41
N THR A 831 -0.79 7.53 1.31
CA THR A 831 -0.29 8.93 1.31
C THR A 831 -1.25 9.91 0.64
N GLU A 832 -2.51 9.51 0.49
CA GLU A 832 -3.47 10.12 -0.41
C GLU A 832 -4.87 10.15 0.21
N LYS A 833 -5.74 11.06 -0.25
CA LYS A 833 -7.15 11.12 0.17
C LYS A 833 -8.09 10.20 -0.64
N TRP A 834 -7.64 9.67 -1.77
CA TRP A 834 -8.45 8.91 -2.73
C TRP A 834 -8.68 7.48 -2.26
N ASP A 835 -9.93 7.04 -2.23
CA ASP A 835 -10.29 5.67 -1.90
C ASP A 835 -10.78 4.86 -3.13
N LEU A 836 -11.09 3.59 -2.88
CA LEU A 836 -11.58 2.67 -3.89
C LEU A 836 -12.95 3.10 -4.46
N THR A 837 -13.76 3.81 -3.67
CA THR A 837 -15.04 4.37 -4.12
C THR A 837 -14.81 5.53 -5.08
N ASP A 838 -13.91 6.47 -4.78
CA ASP A 838 -13.52 7.57 -5.68
C ASP A 838 -13.06 7.04 -7.05
N TYR A 839 -12.20 6.02 -7.04
CA TYR A 839 -11.68 5.39 -8.26
C TYR A 839 -12.80 4.86 -9.16
N TYR A 840 -13.69 4.06 -8.58
CA TYR A 840 -14.78 3.43 -9.33
C TYR A 840 -15.89 4.45 -9.69
N GLN A 841 -16.14 5.48 -8.88
CA GLN A 841 -17.07 6.56 -9.26
C GLN A 841 -16.54 7.43 -10.41
N MET A 842 -15.23 7.62 -10.53
CA MET A 842 -14.63 8.22 -11.73
C MET A 842 -14.74 7.27 -12.93
N ALA A 843 -14.55 5.95 -12.74
CA ALA A 843 -14.76 4.96 -13.79
C ALA A 843 -16.21 4.89 -14.31
N ALA A 844 -17.20 5.20 -13.46
CA ALA A 844 -18.61 5.19 -13.84
C ALA A 844 -18.96 6.16 -14.99
N PHE A 845 -18.16 7.21 -15.24
CA PHE A 845 -18.34 8.09 -16.41
C PHE A 845 -18.11 7.40 -17.76
N PHE A 846 -17.41 6.27 -17.80
CA PHE A 846 -17.03 5.60 -19.05
C PHE A 846 -17.83 4.32 -19.34
N THR A 847 -18.75 3.90 -18.46
CA THR A 847 -19.44 2.59 -18.58
C THR A 847 -20.48 2.53 -19.70
N GLN A 848 -20.95 3.68 -20.19
CA GLN A 848 -21.90 3.76 -21.31
C GLN A 848 -21.26 3.90 -22.69
N MET A 849 -19.93 3.89 -22.77
CA MET A 849 -19.21 3.76 -24.03
C MET A 849 -19.28 2.31 -24.52
N LYS A 850 -19.94 2.07 -25.66
CA LYS A 850 -20.06 0.75 -26.30
C LYS A 850 -19.22 0.68 -27.57
N ARG A 851 -18.89 -0.54 -27.97
CA ARG A 851 -17.99 -0.85 -29.09
C ARG A 851 -18.46 -2.07 -29.87
N LYS A 852 -18.17 -2.11 -31.17
CA LYS A 852 -18.48 -3.22 -32.08
C LYS A 852 -17.34 -3.42 -33.08
N GLY A 853 -16.83 -4.65 -33.17
CA GLY A 853 -15.75 -5.06 -34.07
C GLY A 853 -15.04 -6.31 -33.56
N GLN A 854 -13.97 -6.73 -34.25
CA GLN A 854 -13.22 -7.98 -33.99
C GLN A 854 -12.31 -7.93 -32.75
N GLY A 855 -12.10 -6.76 -32.11
CA GLY A 855 -11.29 -6.63 -30.91
C GLY A 855 -9.86 -6.11 -31.16
N ILE A 856 -9.03 -6.23 -30.10
CA ILE A 856 -7.57 -6.15 -30.21
C ILE A 856 -7.09 -7.48 -30.83
N SER A 857 -6.68 -7.43 -32.08
CA SER A 857 -5.96 -8.53 -32.75
C SER A 857 -4.70 -7.96 -33.42
N ALA A 858 -3.75 -8.83 -33.75
CA ALA A 858 -2.41 -8.45 -34.18
C ALA A 858 -2.11 -8.45 -35.71
N PRO A 859 -3.00 -8.06 -36.64
CA PRO A 859 -2.59 -7.70 -38.00
C PRO A 859 -2.23 -6.21 -38.09
N ILE A 860 -1.37 -5.86 -39.05
CA ILE A 860 -0.66 -4.58 -39.18
C ILE A 860 -1.57 -3.33 -39.16
N SER A 861 -2.82 -3.42 -39.64
CA SER A 861 -3.75 -2.29 -39.66
C SER A 861 -4.79 -2.29 -38.52
N GLY A 862 -5.14 -3.46 -37.96
CA GLY A 862 -6.37 -3.67 -37.19
C GLY A 862 -7.65 -3.53 -38.04
N GLU A 863 -8.67 -4.37 -37.79
CA GLU A 863 -10.01 -4.17 -38.38
C GLU A 863 -10.71 -2.97 -37.72
N PRO A 864 -11.53 -2.17 -38.43
CA PRO A 864 -12.18 -1.00 -37.85
C PRO A 864 -13.14 -1.38 -36.71
N GLU A 865 -13.04 -0.68 -35.57
CA GLU A 865 -14.06 -0.73 -34.52
C GLU A 865 -14.94 0.52 -34.60
N GLN A 866 -16.25 0.34 -34.41
CA GLN A 866 -17.20 1.43 -34.20
C GLN A 866 -17.39 1.63 -32.69
N MET A 867 -17.34 2.88 -32.23
CA MET A 867 -17.60 3.25 -30.84
C MET A 867 -18.68 4.32 -30.75
N TRP A 868 -19.57 4.19 -29.77
CA TRP A 868 -20.68 5.10 -29.54
C TRP A 868 -21.09 5.13 -28.07
N PHE A 869 -21.72 6.22 -27.64
CA PHE A 869 -22.46 6.29 -26.39
C PHE A 869 -23.80 5.56 -26.54
N ALA A 870 -24.08 4.61 -25.66
CA ALA A 870 -25.40 3.98 -25.56
C ALA A 870 -26.18 4.58 -24.38
N PRO A 871 -27.43 5.05 -24.58
CA PRO A 871 -28.28 5.51 -23.49
C PRO A 871 -28.49 4.45 -22.39
N GLY A 872 -28.51 4.90 -21.14
CA GLY A 872 -28.77 4.06 -19.97
C GLY A 872 -28.13 4.59 -18.68
N ASN A 873 -28.43 3.95 -17.55
CA ASN A 873 -27.90 4.34 -16.25
C ASN A 873 -26.39 4.15 -16.16
N ALA A 874 -25.65 5.24 -16.01
CA ALA A 874 -24.22 5.18 -15.73
C ALA A 874 -23.98 4.69 -14.30
N GLY A 875 -23.19 3.63 -14.16
CA GLY A 875 -22.79 3.09 -12.87
C GLY A 875 -21.88 1.87 -13.00
N ILE A 876 -21.20 1.52 -11.91
CA ILE A 876 -20.27 0.38 -11.82
C ILE A 876 -20.39 -0.31 -10.45
N GLU A 877 -20.12 -1.62 -10.38
CA GLU A 877 -20.13 -2.36 -9.12
C GLU A 877 -18.85 -2.08 -8.31
N HIS A 878 -18.99 -1.70 -7.03
CA HIS A 878 -17.86 -1.62 -6.10
C HIS A 878 -17.32 -3.03 -5.82
N PRO A 879 -16.03 -3.33 -6.05
CA PRO A 879 -15.52 -4.70 -6.05
C PRO A 879 -15.67 -5.43 -4.70
N VAL A 880 -15.53 -4.71 -3.57
CA VAL A 880 -15.71 -5.24 -2.20
C VAL A 880 -17.17 -5.22 -1.74
N THR A 881 -17.79 -4.03 -1.61
CA THR A 881 -19.14 -3.88 -1.03
C THR A 881 -20.30 -4.34 -1.91
N LYS A 882 -20.06 -4.58 -3.21
CA LYS A 882 -21.08 -4.96 -4.21
C LYS A 882 -22.18 -3.91 -4.45
N ALA A 883 -22.02 -2.70 -3.90
CA ALA A 883 -22.90 -1.58 -4.17
C ALA A 883 -22.69 -1.02 -5.58
N THR A 884 -23.77 -0.61 -6.25
CA THR A 884 -23.69 0.11 -7.53
C THR A 884 -23.34 1.57 -7.28
N LEU A 885 -22.17 1.98 -7.74
CA LEU A 885 -21.65 3.34 -7.64
C LEU A 885 -22.05 4.18 -8.85
N LYS A 886 -22.45 5.43 -8.59
CA LYS A 886 -22.81 6.44 -9.62
C LYS A 886 -21.63 7.36 -9.98
N PRO A 887 -21.66 8.03 -11.14
CA PRO A 887 -20.63 8.98 -11.54
C PRO A 887 -20.43 10.13 -10.54
N ARG A 888 -19.19 10.27 -10.04
CA ARG A 888 -18.76 11.35 -9.15
C ARG A 888 -17.36 11.82 -9.56
N PRO A 889 -17.14 13.13 -9.83
CA PRO A 889 -15.80 13.63 -10.07
C PRO A 889 -14.92 13.57 -8.81
N PRO A 890 -13.58 13.55 -8.94
CA PRO A 890 -12.68 13.49 -7.79
C PRO A 890 -12.88 14.67 -6.81
N ALA A 891 -13.23 14.34 -5.57
CA ALA A 891 -13.48 15.28 -4.46
C ALA A 891 -14.62 16.30 -4.71
N ASP A 892 -15.62 15.93 -5.52
CA ASP A 892 -16.84 16.71 -5.72
C ASP A 892 -18.10 15.86 -5.45
N LYS A 893 -19.29 16.44 -5.63
CA LYS A 893 -20.59 15.77 -5.43
C LYS A 893 -20.96 14.89 -6.62
N GLU A 894 -21.82 13.90 -6.38
CA GLU A 894 -22.39 13.07 -7.46
C GLU A 894 -23.16 13.94 -8.46
N ILE A 895 -22.95 13.70 -9.76
CA ILE A 895 -23.65 14.43 -10.82
C ILE A 895 -24.87 13.60 -11.23
N ALA A 896 -26.05 14.22 -11.20
CA ALA A 896 -27.27 13.63 -11.74
C ALA A 896 -27.25 13.72 -13.28
N ILE A 897 -26.98 12.60 -13.94
CA ILE A 897 -26.86 12.50 -15.41
C ILE A 897 -28.09 11.75 -15.96
N PRO A 898 -28.91 12.37 -16.84
CA PRO A 898 -30.02 11.68 -17.49
C PRO A 898 -29.53 10.52 -18.38
N GLU A 899 -30.29 9.42 -18.46
CA GLU A 899 -29.91 8.23 -19.26
C GLU A 899 -29.64 8.53 -20.75
N THR A 900 -30.19 9.62 -21.28
CA THR A 900 -30.01 10.08 -22.67
C THR A 900 -28.76 10.95 -22.89
N THR A 901 -28.03 11.30 -21.83
CA THR A 901 -26.87 12.21 -21.86
C THR A 901 -25.57 11.43 -21.71
N ASP A 902 -24.58 11.67 -22.58
CA ASP A 902 -23.26 11.04 -22.49
C ASP A 902 -22.56 11.47 -21.19
N PRO A 903 -22.27 10.55 -20.24
CA PRO A 903 -21.64 10.93 -18.97
C PRO A 903 -20.26 11.56 -19.17
N ARG A 904 -19.55 11.22 -20.26
CA ARG A 904 -18.25 11.81 -20.59
C ARG A 904 -18.37 13.29 -20.95
N ALA A 905 -19.52 13.72 -21.47
CA ALA A 905 -19.79 15.14 -21.72
C ALA A 905 -19.97 15.90 -20.39
N ALA A 906 -20.72 15.34 -19.44
CA ALA A 906 -20.85 15.91 -18.10
C ALA A 906 -19.52 15.95 -17.33
N LEU A 907 -18.67 14.93 -17.49
CA LEU A 907 -17.29 14.96 -16.99
C LEU A 907 -16.48 16.09 -17.64
N ALA A 908 -16.53 16.21 -18.98
CA ALA A 908 -15.84 17.29 -19.69
C ALA A 908 -16.32 18.68 -19.24
N ASP A 909 -17.63 18.89 -19.08
CA ASP A 909 -18.21 20.14 -18.55
C ASP A 909 -17.70 20.48 -17.14
N TRP A 910 -17.54 19.48 -16.27
CA TRP A 910 -16.94 19.65 -14.95
C TRP A 910 -15.43 19.95 -15.02
N MET A 911 -14.69 19.28 -15.90
CA MET A 911 -13.25 19.50 -16.10
C MET A 911 -12.97 20.92 -16.63
N THR A 912 -13.71 21.36 -17.64
CA THR A 912 -13.56 22.68 -18.27
C THR A 912 -14.24 23.81 -17.51
N ASN A 913 -14.68 23.58 -16.27
CA ASN A 913 -15.24 24.62 -15.43
C ASN A 913 -14.12 25.61 -15.00
N PRO A 914 -14.31 26.94 -15.14
CA PRO A 914 -13.33 27.95 -14.70
C PRO A 914 -12.87 27.86 -13.24
N HIS A 915 -13.65 27.19 -12.38
CA HIS A 915 -13.34 26.98 -10.97
C HIS A 915 -12.81 25.57 -10.65
N ASN A 916 -12.52 24.74 -11.66
CA ASN A 916 -11.96 23.40 -11.46
C ASN A 916 -10.51 23.50 -10.93
N PRO A 917 -10.18 22.93 -9.75
CA PRO A 917 -8.87 23.09 -9.12
C PRO A 917 -7.79 22.14 -9.67
N TYR A 918 -8.11 21.32 -10.68
CA TYR A 918 -7.21 20.30 -11.21
C TYR A 918 -6.89 20.53 -12.69
N PHE A 919 -7.90 20.81 -13.53
CA PHE A 919 -7.75 20.84 -14.99
C PHE A 919 -6.79 21.90 -15.51
N ALA A 920 -6.99 23.18 -15.15
CA ALA A 920 -6.10 24.27 -15.57
C ALA A 920 -4.70 24.20 -14.91
N PRO A 921 -4.57 23.91 -13.60
CA PRO A 921 -3.25 23.71 -12.98
C PRO A 921 -2.42 22.59 -13.62
N ALA A 922 -3.02 21.45 -13.99
CA ALA A 922 -2.30 20.32 -14.58
C ALA A 922 -1.62 20.68 -15.92
N ILE A 923 -2.35 21.32 -16.84
CA ILE A 923 -1.80 21.78 -18.13
C ILE A 923 -0.77 22.89 -17.95
N VAL A 924 -1.06 23.88 -17.10
CA VAL A 924 -0.14 24.98 -16.78
C VAL A 924 1.19 24.45 -16.24
N ASN A 925 1.15 23.51 -15.30
CA ASN A 925 2.33 22.92 -14.69
C ASN A 925 3.19 22.14 -15.70
N ARG A 926 2.56 21.40 -16.63
CA ARG A 926 3.26 20.64 -17.68
C ARG A 926 3.89 21.55 -18.74
N VAL A 927 3.21 22.65 -19.12
CA VAL A 927 3.79 23.69 -19.98
C VAL A 927 4.94 24.39 -19.27
N TRP A 928 4.75 24.83 -18.01
CA TRP A 928 5.80 25.45 -17.20
C TRP A 928 7.04 24.57 -17.09
N SER A 929 6.88 23.28 -16.78
CA SER A 929 7.99 22.33 -16.73
C SER A 929 8.73 22.20 -18.06
N SER A 930 8.00 22.29 -19.19
CA SER A 930 8.62 22.24 -20.53
C SER A 930 9.55 23.43 -20.83
N PHE A 931 9.28 24.62 -20.28
CA PHE A 931 10.13 25.82 -20.43
C PHE A 931 11.17 25.99 -19.31
N MET A 932 10.84 25.59 -18.07
CA MET A 932 11.66 25.81 -16.88
C MET A 932 12.43 24.57 -16.41
N GLY A 933 12.16 23.40 -16.98
CA GLY A 933 12.82 22.12 -16.69
C GLY A 933 12.30 21.36 -15.47
N ARG A 934 11.43 21.99 -14.67
CA ARG A 934 10.85 21.42 -13.47
C ARG A 934 9.46 22.01 -13.26
N GLY A 935 8.46 21.17 -13.04
CA GLY A 935 7.12 21.62 -12.69
C GLY A 935 7.09 22.34 -11.34
N ILE A 936 6.13 23.25 -11.17
CA ILE A 936 5.84 23.86 -9.87
C ILE A 936 5.39 22.76 -8.89
N VAL A 937 4.60 21.80 -9.39
CA VAL A 937 4.48 20.45 -8.83
C VAL A 937 5.38 19.52 -9.63
N ASP A 938 6.21 18.72 -8.97
CA ASP A 938 7.13 17.77 -9.60
C ASP A 938 7.05 16.42 -8.87
N PRO A 939 6.83 15.27 -9.54
CA PRO A 939 6.56 15.10 -10.97
C PRO A 939 5.34 15.89 -11.47
N VAL A 940 5.30 16.18 -12.78
CA VAL A 940 4.37 17.18 -13.34
C VAL A 940 2.89 16.79 -13.31
N ASP A 941 2.60 15.53 -13.01
CA ASP A 941 1.28 14.89 -12.95
C ASP A 941 0.93 14.38 -11.53
N ASP A 942 1.64 14.83 -10.49
CA ASP A 942 1.56 14.29 -9.12
C ASP A 942 0.96 15.28 -8.10
N PHE A 943 -0.26 15.79 -8.36
CA PHE A 943 -0.95 16.79 -7.55
C PHE A 943 -1.58 16.16 -6.30
N ARG A 944 -0.73 15.83 -5.32
CA ARG A 944 -1.14 15.20 -4.05
C ARG A 944 -1.01 16.16 -2.89
N ALA A 945 -1.80 15.97 -1.84
CA ALA A 945 -1.63 16.74 -0.60
C ALA A 945 -0.20 16.58 -0.04
N SER A 946 0.37 15.38 -0.16
CA SER A 946 1.75 15.06 0.24
C SER A 946 2.84 15.60 -0.70
N ASN A 947 2.48 16.16 -1.86
CA ASN A 947 3.40 16.79 -2.82
C ASN A 947 2.90 18.19 -3.26
N PRO A 948 2.92 19.19 -2.36
CA PRO A 948 2.41 20.51 -2.67
C PRO A 948 3.33 21.29 -3.62
N PRO A 949 2.78 22.26 -4.39
CA PRO A 949 3.55 23.09 -5.31
C PRO A 949 4.65 23.90 -4.61
N SER A 950 5.83 23.99 -5.25
CA SER A 950 6.97 24.80 -4.81
C SER A 950 6.64 26.29 -4.68
N ASN A 951 5.67 26.78 -5.47
CA ASN A 951 5.08 28.11 -5.36
C ASN A 951 3.58 28.06 -5.73
N ALA A 952 2.72 27.83 -4.72
CA ALA A 952 1.27 27.73 -4.93
C ALA A 952 0.66 28.97 -5.62
N ALA A 953 1.00 30.17 -5.15
CA ALA A 953 0.46 31.41 -5.69
C ALA A 953 0.81 31.63 -7.17
N LEU A 954 1.99 31.20 -7.61
CA LEU A 954 2.39 31.22 -9.02
C LEU A 954 1.54 30.27 -9.88
N LEU A 955 1.33 29.04 -9.41
CA LEU A 955 0.50 28.05 -10.09
C LEU A 955 -0.96 28.52 -10.19
N ASP A 956 -1.52 29.01 -9.08
CA ASP A 956 -2.90 29.51 -9.01
C ASP A 956 -3.10 30.71 -9.95
N TRP A 957 -2.15 31.65 -9.98
CA TRP A 957 -2.20 32.81 -10.88
C TRP A 957 -2.11 32.41 -12.35
N LEU A 958 -1.15 31.53 -12.72
CA LEU A 958 -1.01 31.05 -14.10
C LEU A 958 -2.26 30.28 -14.56
N ALA A 959 -2.87 29.48 -13.69
CA ALA A 959 -4.12 28.77 -13.99
C ALA A 959 -5.28 29.74 -14.21
N GLN A 960 -5.43 30.76 -13.38
CA GLN A 960 -6.45 31.81 -13.55
C GLN A 960 -6.25 32.63 -14.82
N ASP A 961 -5.01 33.00 -15.15
CA ASP A 961 -4.68 33.75 -16.37
C ASP A 961 -4.95 32.92 -17.63
N PHE A 962 -4.62 31.63 -17.62
CA PHE A 962 -4.90 30.70 -18.71
C PHE A 962 -6.40 30.49 -18.94
N VAL A 963 -7.19 30.33 -17.88
CA VAL A 963 -8.66 30.25 -17.96
C VAL A 963 -9.26 31.56 -18.49
N LYS A 964 -8.79 32.71 -17.99
CA LYS A 964 -9.24 34.04 -18.41
C LYS A 964 -9.02 34.31 -19.91
N HIS A 965 -7.93 33.80 -20.48
CA HIS A 965 -7.61 33.90 -21.90
C HIS A 965 -8.17 32.73 -22.73
N GLY A 966 -9.21 32.05 -22.24
CA GLY A 966 -9.95 31.06 -23.01
C GLY A 966 -9.14 29.80 -23.32
N TYR A 967 -8.27 29.37 -22.39
CA TYR A 967 -7.46 28.16 -22.51
C TYR A 967 -6.48 28.18 -23.72
N ASP A 968 -6.00 29.36 -24.14
CA ASP A 968 -5.01 29.54 -25.20
C ASP A 968 -3.58 29.19 -24.75
N LEU A 969 -3.03 28.13 -25.34
CA LEU A 969 -1.67 27.66 -25.05
C LEU A 969 -0.59 28.63 -25.53
N LYS A 970 -0.78 29.34 -26.67
CA LYS A 970 0.20 30.33 -27.14
C LYS A 970 0.29 31.52 -26.21
N HIS A 971 -0.84 31.99 -25.67
CA HIS A 971 -0.86 33.05 -24.65
C HIS A 971 -0.05 32.65 -23.40
N LEU A 972 -0.27 31.44 -22.87
CA LEU A 972 0.48 30.94 -21.70
C LEU A 972 1.99 30.88 -21.99
N MET A 973 2.38 30.34 -23.14
CA MET A 973 3.79 30.25 -23.57
C MET A 973 4.42 31.64 -23.72
N ARG A 974 3.72 32.59 -24.36
CA ARG A 974 4.16 33.99 -24.50
C ARG A 974 4.42 34.62 -23.13
N THR A 975 3.47 34.46 -22.20
CA THR A 975 3.56 35.03 -20.85
C THR A 975 4.75 34.46 -20.07
N ILE A 976 5.06 33.16 -20.22
CA ILE A 976 6.27 32.55 -19.63
C ILE A 976 7.54 33.10 -20.29
N MET A 977 7.62 33.08 -21.63
CA MET A 977 8.82 33.48 -22.38
C MET A 977 9.21 34.96 -22.22
N LEU A 978 8.24 35.83 -21.90
CA LEU A 978 8.47 37.27 -21.64
C LEU A 978 8.74 37.60 -20.16
N SER A 979 8.68 36.63 -19.25
CA SER A 979 9.07 36.83 -17.86
C SER A 979 10.58 37.09 -17.72
N GLN A 980 10.98 37.90 -16.74
CA GLN A 980 12.38 38.04 -16.38
C GLN A 980 12.96 36.74 -15.79
N VAL A 981 12.13 35.94 -15.11
CA VAL A 981 12.50 34.60 -14.60
C VAL A 981 12.92 33.64 -15.74
N TYR A 982 12.22 33.63 -16.87
CA TYR A 982 12.65 32.87 -18.05
C TYR A 982 13.93 33.43 -18.70
N ARG A 983 14.31 34.67 -18.39
CA ARG A 983 15.53 35.34 -18.88
C ARG A 983 16.70 35.29 -17.89
N LEU A 984 16.66 34.44 -16.86
CA LEU A 984 17.80 34.24 -15.96
C LEU A 984 18.89 33.37 -16.62
N SER A 985 20.15 33.64 -16.31
CA SER A 985 21.28 32.80 -16.70
C SER A 985 21.23 31.44 -15.98
N SER A 986 21.96 30.45 -16.51
CA SER A 986 22.16 29.16 -15.81
C SER A 986 23.30 29.18 -14.79
N THR A 987 24.14 30.22 -14.81
CA THR A 987 25.22 30.40 -13.85
C THR A 987 24.65 30.81 -12.49
N PRO A 988 24.88 30.05 -11.41
CA PRO A 988 24.40 30.42 -10.09
C PRO A 988 25.22 31.58 -9.49
N ASN A 989 24.59 32.31 -8.57
CA ASN A 989 25.28 33.22 -7.65
C ASN A 989 25.50 32.54 -6.28
N GLU A 990 26.28 33.16 -5.40
CA GLU A 990 26.63 32.63 -4.07
C GLU A 990 25.41 32.21 -3.22
N THR A 991 24.27 32.89 -3.39
CA THR A 991 23.06 32.63 -2.59
C THR A 991 22.21 31.48 -3.11
N ASN A 992 22.40 31.05 -4.36
CA ASN A 992 21.46 30.18 -5.07
C ASN A 992 22.07 28.91 -5.69
N VAL A 993 23.35 28.62 -5.42
CA VAL A 993 24.05 27.40 -5.87
C VAL A 993 23.28 26.12 -5.54
N ALA A 994 22.68 26.06 -4.34
CA ALA A 994 21.90 24.92 -3.84
C ALA A 994 20.42 24.95 -4.25
N ASP A 995 19.91 26.02 -4.88
CA ASP A 995 18.52 26.03 -5.34
C ASP A 995 18.35 25.17 -6.61
N VAL A 996 17.37 24.28 -6.55
CA VAL A 996 16.95 23.36 -7.60
C VAL A 996 15.43 23.36 -7.81
N LYS A 997 14.67 24.21 -7.09
CA LYS A 997 13.19 24.16 -7.09
C LYS A 997 12.46 25.51 -7.10
N ASN A 998 13.14 26.62 -6.82
CA ASN A 998 12.50 27.94 -6.66
C ASN A 998 12.69 28.88 -7.85
N TYR A 999 13.31 28.41 -8.95
CA TYR A 999 13.51 29.17 -10.20
C TYR A 999 14.38 30.42 -10.01
N SER A 1000 15.38 30.35 -9.12
CA SER A 1000 16.38 31.42 -8.96
C SER A 1000 17.33 31.56 -10.16
N ARG A 1001 17.30 30.64 -11.12
CA ARG A 1001 18.15 30.56 -12.31
C ARG A 1001 17.47 29.72 -13.38
N SER A 1002 17.98 29.80 -14.61
CA SER A 1002 17.70 28.75 -15.61
C SER A 1002 18.40 27.46 -15.21
N TYR A 1003 17.68 26.33 -15.25
CA TYR A 1003 18.30 25.01 -15.08
C TYR A 1003 18.70 24.48 -16.46
N ARG A 1004 19.94 23.99 -16.59
CA ARG A 1004 20.43 23.42 -17.85
C ARG A 1004 19.67 22.13 -18.16
N ARG A 1005 18.98 22.10 -19.30
CA ARG A 1005 18.11 21.01 -19.73
C ARG A 1005 18.70 20.34 -20.95
N ARG A 1006 18.72 19.02 -20.99
CA ARG A 1006 19.16 18.30 -22.19
C ARG A 1006 18.10 18.39 -23.29
N LEU A 1007 18.54 18.51 -24.55
CA LEU A 1007 17.62 18.51 -25.68
C LEU A 1007 16.97 17.13 -25.88
N PRO A 1008 15.63 17.06 -26.12
CA PRO A 1008 14.95 15.84 -26.52
C PRO A 1008 15.54 15.24 -27.79
N ALA A 1009 15.47 13.91 -27.93
CA ALA A 1009 15.99 13.13 -29.05
C ALA A 1009 15.74 13.74 -30.44
N GLU A 1010 14.49 14.10 -30.74
CA GLU A 1010 14.05 14.67 -32.02
C GLU A 1010 14.61 16.09 -32.21
N THR A 1011 14.57 16.91 -31.15
CA THR A 1011 15.08 18.29 -31.18
C THR A 1011 16.61 18.31 -31.38
N LEU A 1012 17.34 17.39 -30.75
CA LEU A 1012 18.78 17.27 -30.94
C LEU A 1012 19.11 16.72 -32.34
N LEU A 1013 18.36 15.74 -32.85
CA LEU A 1013 18.56 15.24 -34.21
C LEU A 1013 18.27 16.32 -35.27
N ASP A 1014 17.17 17.06 -35.11
CA ASP A 1014 16.84 18.19 -35.99
C ASP A 1014 17.90 19.31 -35.89
N ALA A 1015 18.50 19.54 -34.70
CA ALA A 1015 19.62 20.45 -34.52
C ALA A 1015 20.91 19.96 -35.20
N VAL A 1016 21.26 18.68 -35.09
CA VAL A 1016 22.38 18.06 -35.82
C VAL A 1016 22.17 18.20 -37.33
N CYS A 1017 20.95 17.95 -37.82
CA CYS A 1017 20.60 18.14 -39.23
C CYS A 1017 20.74 19.60 -39.68
N ALA A 1018 20.38 20.58 -38.83
CA ALA A 1018 20.53 22.00 -39.13
C ALA A 1018 22.00 22.46 -39.19
N VAL A 1019 22.85 21.96 -38.29
CA VAL A 1019 24.30 22.26 -38.30
C VAL A 1019 24.98 21.62 -39.51
N THR A 1020 24.72 20.33 -39.77
CA THR A 1020 25.36 19.58 -40.87
C THR A 1020 24.79 19.89 -42.25
N GLU A 1021 23.59 20.47 -42.35
CA GLU A 1021 22.80 20.63 -43.59
C GLU A 1021 22.40 19.31 -44.26
N VAL A 1022 22.47 18.18 -43.53
CA VAL A 1022 22.08 16.84 -43.99
C VAL A 1022 20.87 16.36 -43.21
N ARG A 1023 19.88 15.75 -43.88
CA ARG A 1023 18.68 15.16 -43.25
C ARG A 1023 18.84 13.66 -43.08
N GLU A 1024 18.40 13.11 -41.95
CA GLU A 1024 18.10 11.68 -41.82
C GLU A 1024 16.75 11.37 -42.50
N THR A 1025 16.65 10.25 -43.20
CA THR A 1025 15.42 9.80 -43.87
C THR A 1025 14.70 8.73 -43.03
N PHE A 1026 13.41 8.91 -42.76
CA PHE A 1026 12.59 7.96 -42.00
C PHE A 1026 11.72 7.10 -42.94
N SER A 1027 11.68 5.79 -42.71
CA SER A 1027 10.93 4.85 -43.55
C SER A 1027 9.43 5.17 -43.58
N GLY A 1028 8.83 5.26 -44.76
CA GLY A 1028 7.40 5.62 -44.89
C GLY A 1028 7.07 7.09 -44.62
N MET A 1029 8.06 7.98 -44.60
CA MET A 1029 7.88 9.44 -44.56
C MET A 1029 8.58 10.12 -45.74
N PRO A 1030 8.18 11.36 -46.12
CA PRO A 1030 8.94 12.18 -47.06
C PRO A 1030 10.40 12.35 -46.65
N SER A 1031 11.32 12.39 -47.62
CA SER A 1031 12.78 12.42 -47.40
C SER A 1031 13.30 13.69 -46.72
N ASP A 1032 12.48 14.74 -46.68
CA ASP A 1032 12.72 16.05 -46.09
C ASP A 1032 12.06 16.22 -44.70
N SER A 1033 11.41 15.18 -44.18
CA SER A 1033 10.72 15.19 -42.88
C SER A 1033 11.66 15.50 -41.72
N LEU A 1034 11.15 16.27 -40.76
CA LEU A 1034 11.83 16.55 -39.49
C LEU A 1034 11.66 15.39 -38.50
N ALA A 1035 12.62 15.21 -37.59
CA ALA A 1035 12.53 14.18 -36.55
C ALA A 1035 11.28 14.36 -35.67
N LYS A 1036 10.90 15.62 -35.35
CA LYS A 1036 9.67 15.94 -34.62
C LYS A 1036 8.36 15.68 -35.40
N GLN A 1037 8.44 15.41 -36.70
CA GLN A 1037 7.28 15.01 -37.52
C GLN A 1037 7.03 13.50 -37.50
N THR A 1038 7.92 12.71 -36.89
CA THR A 1038 7.70 11.28 -36.70
C THR A 1038 6.48 11.00 -35.82
N TRP A 1039 5.68 10.01 -36.21
CA TRP A 1039 4.37 9.75 -35.61
C TRP A 1039 4.27 8.40 -34.88
N ASN A 1040 5.34 7.60 -34.89
CA ASN A 1040 5.46 6.36 -34.11
C ASN A 1040 6.94 6.00 -33.84
N HIS A 1041 7.17 5.15 -32.83
CA HIS A 1041 8.52 4.69 -32.43
C HIS A 1041 9.06 3.54 -33.31
N LYS A 1042 8.24 2.91 -34.18
CA LYS A 1042 8.69 1.85 -35.11
C LYS A 1042 9.48 2.41 -36.30
N LEU A 1043 9.50 3.73 -36.48
CA LEU A 1043 10.39 4.43 -37.39
C LEU A 1043 11.83 4.32 -36.86
N GLU A 1044 12.67 3.57 -37.57
CA GLU A 1044 14.06 3.29 -37.20
C GLU A 1044 14.91 4.57 -37.11
N SER A 1045 15.47 4.87 -35.94
CA SER A 1045 16.57 5.85 -35.80
C SER A 1045 17.37 5.54 -34.54
N GLN A 1046 18.56 4.94 -34.75
CA GLN A 1046 19.51 4.62 -33.68
C GLN A 1046 19.88 5.85 -32.84
N PHE A 1047 19.89 7.05 -33.45
CA PHE A 1047 20.14 8.30 -32.75
C PHE A 1047 19.01 8.60 -31.77
N MET A 1048 17.75 8.62 -32.24
CA MET A 1048 16.62 8.96 -31.36
C MET A 1048 16.45 7.94 -30.23
N ASP A 1049 16.68 6.65 -30.52
CA ASP A 1049 16.56 5.58 -29.53
C ASP A 1049 17.67 5.65 -28.48
N ALA A 1050 18.92 5.92 -28.87
CA ALA A 1050 20.01 6.19 -27.93
C ALA A 1050 19.72 7.43 -27.06
N PHE A 1051 19.07 8.45 -27.63
CA PHE A 1051 18.72 9.70 -26.96
C PHE A 1051 17.40 9.66 -26.16
N GLY A 1052 16.81 8.48 -25.97
CA GLY A 1052 15.70 8.29 -25.03
C GLY A 1052 14.33 8.70 -25.57
N ARG A 1053 14.10 8.59 -26.89
CA ARG A 1053 12.76 8.71 -27.50
C ARG A 1053 11.77 7.76 -26.79
N PRO A 1054 10.58 8.24 -26.37
CA PRO A 1054 9.59 7.40 -25.69
C PRO A 1054 9.15 6.20 -26.53
N ASN A 1055 9.20 5.01 -25.93
CA ASN A 1055 8.66 3.81 -26.54
C ASN A 1055 7.15 3.71 -26.28
N ALA A 1056 6.34 4.21 -27.21
CA ALA A 1056 4.87 4.10 -27.13
C ALA A 1056 4.33 2.65 -27.22
N SER A 1057 5.17 1.60 -27.23
CA SER A 1057 4.74 0.23 -26.95
C SER A 1057 4.65 -0.11 -25.47
N SER A 1058 5.28 0.67 -24.58
CA SER A 1058 5.23 0.49 -23.12
C SER A 1058 3.89 0.97 -22.55
N GLU A 1059 3.41 0.35 -21.46
CA GLU A 1059 2.03 0.55 -20.98
C GLU A 1059 1.80 1.86 -20.21
N CYS A 1060 2.86 2.47 -19.67
CA CYS A 1060 2.80 3.76 -18.98
C CYS A 1060 2.87 4.91 -20.00
N PRO A 1061 2.15 6.04 -19.83
CA PRO A 1061 2.47 7.28 -20.54
C PRO A 1061 3.90 7.71 -20.19
N CYS A 1062 4.86 7.38 -21.08
CA CYS A 1062 6.27 7.55 -20.82
C CYS A 1062 6.69 9.02 -20.94
N GLU A 1063 6.91 9.68 -19.80
CA GLU A 1063 7.67 10.93 -19.77
C GLU A 1063 9.11 10.70 -20.26
N ARG A 1064 9.70 11.75 -20.84
CA ARG A 1064 11.02 11.70 -21.47
C ARG A 1064 12.12 11.72 -20.40
N ASP A 1065 12.97 10.69 -20.35
CA ASP A 1065 14.12 10.71 -19.45
C ASP A 1065 15.20 11.66 -19.99
N ALA A 1066 15.42 12.78 -19.29
CA ALA A 1066 16.42 13.78 -19.62
C ALA A 1066 17.82 13.45 -19.06
N LYS A 1067 17.98 12.38 -18.27
CA LYS A 1067 19.26 12.03 -17.63
C LYS A 1067 20.35 11.70 -18.66
N PRO A 1068 21.61 12.11 -18.41
CA PRO A 1068 22.73 11.74 -19.27
C PRO A 1068 23.12 10.27 -19.06
N SER A 1069 23.51 9.59 -20.14
CA SER A 1069 24.05 8.23 -20.11
C SER A 1069 25.34 8.09 -20.93
N VAL A 1070 26.17 7.12 -20.58
CA VAL A 1070 27.43 6.82 -21.29
C VAL A 1070 27.17 6.45 -22.76
N VAL A 1071 26.06 5.74 -23.03
CA VAL A 1071 25.64 5.36 -24.39
C VAL A 1071 25.47 6.58 -25.29
N GLN A 1072 24.94 7.68 -24.75
CA GLN A 1072 24.64 8.91 -25.49
C GLN A 1072 25.90 9.71 -25.83
N ALA A 1073 26.84 9.79 -24.88
CA ALA A 1073 28.15 10.38 -25.13
C ALA A 1073 28.93 9.58 -26.19
N LEU A 1074 28.98 8.25 -26.07
CA LEU A 1074 29.63 7.38 -27.06
C LEU A 1074 28.97 7.47 -28.45
N HIS A 1075 27.64 7.69 -28.52
CA HIS A 1075 26.94 7.84 -29.79
C HIS A 1075 27.34 9.14 -30.52
N LEU A 1076 27.50 10.28 -29.82
CA LEU A 1076 27.98 11.52 -30.46
C LEU A 1076 29.43 11.45 -30.92
N MET A 1077 30.25 10.66 -30.24
CA MET A 1077 31.66 10.50 -30.61
C MET A 1077 31.84 9.57 -31.82
N ASN A 1078 31.14 8.42 -31.83
CA ASN A 1078 31.49 7.27 -32.68
C ASN A 1078 30.35 6.76 -33.61
N SER A 1079 29.20 7.44 -33.69
CA SER A 1079 28.10 7.00 -34.58
C SER A 1079 28.46 7.15 -36.05
N THR A 1080 28.40 6.05 -36.81
CA THR A 1080 28.68 6.03 -38.25
C THR A 1080 27.73 6.97 -39.01
N LYS A 1081 26.43 6.95 -38.67
CA LYS A 1081 25.44 7.88 -39.26
C LYS A 1081 25.80 9.34 -39.03
N LEU A 1082 26.28 9.70 -37.84
CA LEU A 1082 26.70 11.07 -37.55
C LEU A 1082 27.95 11.44 -38.36
N GLN A 1083 28.91 10.52 -38.48
CA GLN A 1083 30.09 10.71 -39.32
C GLN A 1083 29.71 10.90 -40.79
N ASP A 1084 28.79 10.09 -41.32
CA ASP A 1084 28.29 10.19 -42.70
C ASP A 1084 27.61 11.54 -42.97
N MET A 1085 26.92 12.12 -41.97
CA MET A 1085 26.33 13.47 -42.07
C MET A 1085 27.41 14.56 -42.08
N LEU A 1086 28.47 14.41 -41.27
CA LEU A 1086 29.59 15.36 -41.21
C LEU A 1086 30.39 15.40 -42.53
N VAL A 1087 30.76 14.23 -43.07
CA VAL A 1087 31.60 14.11 -44.29
C VAL A 1087 30.82 14.20 -45.61
N SER A 1088 29.51 14.43 -45.53
CA SER A 1088 28.63 14.46 -46.70
C SER A 1088 29.05 15.53 -47.72
N ALA A 1089 29.21 15.11 -48.99
CA ALA A 1089 29.51 16.02 -50.10
C ALA A 1089 28.42 17.10 -50.36
N LYS A 1090 27.24 16.95 -49.74
CA LYS A 1090 26.11 17.90 -49.76
C LYS A 1090 25.98 18.73 -48.47
N GLY A 1091 26.76 18.45 -47.43
CA GLY A 1091 26.67 19.09 -46.12
C GLY A 1091 27.42 20.41 -46.00
N ARG A 1092 27.25 21.08 -44.85
CA ARG A 1092 27.81 22.40 -44.53
C ARG A 1092 29.33 22.44 -44.66
N ALA A 1093 30.04 21.42 -44.20
CA ALA A 1093 31.51 21.37 -44.32
C ALA A 1093 31.98 21.41 -45.79
N ALA A 1094 31.38 20.57 -46.64
CA ALA A 1094 31.68 20.56 -48.07
C ALA A 1094 31.29 21.87 -48.78
N ARG A 1095 30.22 22.55 -48.34
CA ARG A 1095 29.84 23.88 -48.82
C ARG A 1095 30.87 24.95 -48.42
N LEU A 1096 31.27 24.98 -47.15
CA LEU A 1096 32.22 25.96 -46.61
C LEU A 1096 33.64 25.76 -47.16
N ALA A 1097 34.10 24.52 -47.31
CA ALA A 1097 35.41 24.21 -47.87
C ALA A 1097 35.58 24.72 -49.31
N LYS A 1098 34.49 24.71 -50.10
CA LYS A 1098 34.41 25.19 -51.49
C LYS A 1098 34.20 26.72 -51.59
N SER A 1099 34.06 27.43 -50.47
CA SER A 1099 33.80 28.88 -50.45
C SER A 1099 35.07 29.72 -50.30
N ASP A 1100 35.03 30.97 -50.74
CA ASP A 1100 36.14 31.93 -50.59
C ASP A 1100 36.23 32.57 -49.18
N LEU A 1101 35.40 32.11 -48.22
CA LEU A 1101 35.40 32.62 -46.84
C LEU A 1101 36.74 32.35 -46.15
N LYS A 1102 37.24 33.30 -45.35
CA LYS A 1102 38.44 33.09 -44.53
C LYS A 1102 38.14 32.18 -43.34
N SER A 1103 39.16 31.54 -42.78
CA SER A 1103 39.04 30.61 -41.64
C SER A 1103 38.28 31.21 -40.44
N ALA A 1104 38.52 32.48 -40.11
CA ALA A 1104 37.76 33.19 -39.07
C ALA A 1104 36.25 33.30 -39.40
N GLN A 1105 35.87 33.56 -40.66
CA GLN A 1105 34.47 33.67 -41.09
C GLN A 1105 33.78 32.31 -41.12
N ILE A 1106 34.51 31.25 -41.49
CA ILE A 1106 34.06 29.85 -41.41
C ILE A 1106 33.77 29.49 -39.94
N VAL A 1107 34.67 29.82 -39.02
CA VAL A 1107 34.48 29.60 -37.58
C VAL A 1107 33.27 30.38 -37.05
N GLU A 1108 33.08 31.65 -37.43
CA GLU A 1108 31.86 32.39 -37.08
C GLU A 1108 30.59 31.66 -37.54
N GLU A 1109 30.55 31.18 -38.79
CA GLU A 1109 29.37 30.49 -39.33
C GLU A 1109 29.09 29.17 -38.60
N LEU A 1110 30.13 28.41 -38.23
CA LEU A 1110 29.99 27.19 -37.44
C LEU A 1110 29.47 27.45 -36.02
N TYR A 1111 29.98 28.49 -35.34
CA TYR A 1111 29.53 28.88 -34.00
C TYR A 1111 28.11 29.42 -33.99
N LEU A 1112 27.72 30.22 -35.00
CA LEU A 1112 26.35 30.69 -35.15
C LEU A 1112 25.39 29.54 -35.47
N ALA A 1113 25.79 28.57 -36.31
CA ALA A 1113 24.99 27.39 -36.58
C ALA A 1113 24.85 26.47 -35.35
N SER A 1114 25.94 26.24 -34.61
CA SER A 1114 25.97 25.28 -33.48
C SER A 1114 25.40 25.86 -32.19
N TYR A 1115 25.79 27.08 -31.83
CA TYR A 1115 25.49 27.72 -30.54
C TYR A 1115 24.61 28.98 -30.64
N SER A 1116 24.34 29.49 -31.85
CA SER A 1116 23.55 30.72 -32.07
C SER A 1116 24.23 32.00 -31.51
N ARG A 1117 25.55 31.95 -31.26
CA ARG A 1117 26.40 33.07 -30.85
C ARG A 1117 27.65 33.16 -31.71
N LEU A 1118 28.35 34.30 -31.62
CA LEU A 1118 29.72 34.41 -32.12
C LEU A 1118 30.70 33.69 -31.19
N PRO A 1119 31.85 33.21 -31.71
CA PRO A 1119 32.94 32.71 -30.88
C PRO A 1119 33.54 33.84 -30.04
N THR A 1120 34.01 33.51 -28.84
CA THR A 1120 34.91 34.38 -28.07
C THR A 1120 36.26 34.52 -28.80
N ALA A 1121 37.08 35.51 -28.41
CA ALA A 1121 38.38 35.74 -29.04
C ALA A 1121 39.33 34.52 -28.92
N GLU A 1122 39.25 33.77 -27.82
CA GLU A 1122 40.04 32.56 -27.58
C GLU A 1122 39.54 31.39 -28.44
N GLU A 1123 38.23 31.12 -28.43
CA GLU A 1123 37.59 30.11 -29.29
C GLU A 1123 37.87 30.36 -30.78
N ALA A 1124 37.77 31.62 -31.23
CA ALA A 1124 38.05 32.02 -32.61
C ALA A 1124 39.52 31.77 -32.99
N ALA A 1125 40.47 32.04 -32.09
CA ALA A 1125 41.89 31.81 -32.32
C ALA A 1125 42.22 30.30 -32.37
N ILE A 1126 41.65 29.49 -31.47
CA ILE A 1126 41.88 28.04 -31.43
C ILE A 1126 41.28 27.36 -32.67
N ALA A 1127 39.98 27.60 -32.95
CA ALA A 1127 39.30 26.97 -34.08
C ALA A 1127 39.83 27.51 -35.43
N GLY A 1128 40.17 28.80 -35.52
CA GLY A 1128 40.78 29.36 -36.72
C GLY A 1128 42.12 28.69 -37.05
N LYS A 1129 42.98 28.53 -36.03
CA LYS A 1129 44.26 27.82 -36.17
C LYS A 1129 44.08 26.35 -36.57
N ALA A 1130 43.02 25.67 -36.12
CA ALA A 1130 42.73 24.29 -36.54
C ALA A 1130 42.38 24.22 -38.04
N VAL A 1131 41.52 25.12 -38.52
CA VAL A 1131 41.17 25.22 -39.95
C VAL A 1131 42.39 25.58 -40.81
N ASP A 1132 43.23 26.51 -40.35
CA ASP A 1132 44.46 26.92 -41.06
C ASP A 1132 45.52 25.80 -41.10
N ALA A 1133 45.71 25.06 -39.99
CA ALA A 1133 46.65 23.94 -39.94
C ALA A 1133 46.26 22.78 -40.85
N GLY A 1134 44.94 22.58 -41.06
CA GLY A 1134 44.40 21.57 -41.96
C GLY A 1134 44.24 22.00 -43.41
N ALA A 1135 44.83 23.13 -43.85
CA ALA A 1135 44.61 23.70 -45.19
C ALA A 1135 44.84 22.73 -46.37
N ALA A 1136 45.71 21.71 -46.21
CA ALA A 1136 45.94 20.67 -47.21
C ALA A 1136 44.70 19.77 -47.48
N ASN A 1137 43.83 19.59 -46.48
CA ASN A 1137 42.49 19.03 -46.64
C ASN A 1137 41.48 19.88 -45.85
N ARG A 1138 41.20 21.06 -46.42
CA ARG A 1138 40.34 22.08 -45.82
C ARG A 1138 38.95 21.58 -45.41
N GLN A 1139 38.41 20.57 -46.09
CA GLN A 1139 37.11 20.00 -45.72
C GLN A 1139 37.20 19.23 -44.40
N ALA A 1140 38.17 18.33 -44.25
CA ALA A 1140 38.38 17.57 -43.01
C ALA A 1140 38.62 18.49 -41.81
N ALA A 1141 39.38 19.59 -41.97
CA ALA A 1141 39.61 20.56 -40.91
C ALA A 1141 38.31 21.25 -40.41
N ILE A 1142 37.33 21.43 -41.30
CA ILE A 1142 36.01 21.99 -40.98
C ILE A 1142 35.11 20.91 -40.34
N GLU A 1143 35.22 19.66 -40.80
CA GLU A 1143 34.55 18.50 -40.22
C GLU A 1143 34.97 18.28 -38.76
N ASP A 1144 36.27 18.32 -38.45
CA ASP A 1144 36.83 18.15 -37.11
C ASP A 1144 36.35 19.26 -36.13
N VAL A 1145 36.32 20.51 -36.58
CA VAL A 1145 35.80 21.63 -35.77
C VAL A 1145 34.30 21.46 -35.55
N MET A 1146 33.53 21.11 -36.59
CA MET A 1146 32.09 20.87 -36.46
C MET A 1146 31.76 19.69 -35.54
N TRP A 1147 32.48 18.57 -35.65
CA TRP A 1147 32.38 17.42 -34.73
C TRP A 1147 32.66 17.83 -33.29
N SER A 1148 33.67 18.65 -33.06
CA SER A 1148 34.03 19.16 -31.73
C SER A 1148 32.93 20.04 -31.11
N LEU A 1149 32.27 20.87 -31.92
CA LEU A 1149 31.14 21.69 -31.46
C LEU A 1149 29.91 20.81 -31.12
N LEU A 1150 29.56 19.83 -31.96
CA LEU A 1150 28.43 18.93 -31.73
C LEU A 1150 28.61 18.04 -30.49
N ASN A 1151 29.85 17.67 -30.15
CA ASN A 1151 30.18 16.88 -28.95
C ASN A 1151 30.27 17.70 -27.66
N SER A 1152 30.05 19.02 -27.71
CA SER A 1152 30.13 19.89 -26.54
C SER A 1152 28.87 19.85 -25.65
N ALA A 1153 29.04 20.21 -24.37
CA ALA A 1153 27.91 20.42 -23.48
C ALA A 1153 27.02 21.62 -23.90
N GLU A 1154 27.59 22.66 -24.52
CA GLU A 1154 26.81 23.82 -24.98
C GLU A 1154 25.90 23.48 -26.16
N PHE A 1155 26.27 22.49 -26.99
CA PHE A 1155 25.39 21.99 -28.05
C PHE A 1155 24.24 21.15 -27.49
N VAL A 1156 24.55 20.16 -26.64
CA VAL A 1156 23.61 19.12 -26.19
C VAL A 1156 22.60 19.62 -25.14
N PHE A 1157 22.92 20.70 -24.43
CA PHE A 1157 22.05 21.31 -23.41
C PHE A 1157 21.49 22.66 -23.86
N ASN A 1158 20.19 22.87 -23.60
CA ASN A 1158 19.57 24.18 -23.53
C ASN A 1158 19.93 24.82 -22.17
N HIS A 1159 20.60 25.97 -22.19
CA HIS A 1159 21.11 26.68 -21.01
C HIS A 1159 20.17 27.78 -20.56
#